data_AF-A0A7S0KND9-F1
#
_entry.id   AF-A0A7S0KND9-F1
#
_cell.length_a   1.000
_cell.length_b   1.000
_cell.length_c   1.000
_cell.angle_alpha   90.00
_cell.angle_beta   90.00
_cell.angle_gamma   90.00
#
_symmetry.space_group_name_H-M   'P 1'
#
loop_
_entity.id
_entity.type
_entity.pdbx_description
1 polymer ?
#
loop_
_entity_poly.entity_id
_entity_poly.type
_entity_poly.pdbx_seq_one_letter_code
_entity_poly.pdbx_strand_id
1 'polypeptide(L)'
;MTRTMRWMGCVDGGDGERGARVARTWAGMSNGANVVAGAGRARAARLGAARARRVFAVGDDGDVLLGGMFDDDDGGDGDLIAEATAMALELADDVAEGEYSIDDDELARVGEDVEGESFDDGDASVALLREIFEEANVTAAWVALDDDEDVEISGIANEINALLSGDLFVCSKGDDCANAAREAVAAGAVAVVSDREIDGLADVPMAIVEDIDAALADIARVFYGDPSKALTAIALAGNVGKTTTSYLVKAVFEEADIKMGLVGSNGNYVDDDLKLTAQGGVWERDEEDVTRDRACTSPGWLAPYRGKYEFEELGSDALQFQQLTAGILDNGAQAAVMEVSAEQIRCKATRGMNFDIVALTSLDGARVNYNGLDAEYTAHVAEVFKGLSNAETQRAVINKDEIDSDLFEEYASSVPIVTYTTDLDNRVGADVFPARVDYSLFETAISLSTPAGNVEVVVGLVGEHMVGPICCAAAIGLAAEIPLDVIAAGLEAIEVIPGRMELIDEGQEFSVLVDSANTPEAIERAIRSVRATGCARVITVLGCEGEDENRGQRAVVGKVAHDLSDVLFITNDSPRAENPYEILEDICGGFRTEIYESDKIREEALFPFLKDMYQVHENARYECMRLQNLVRRYIMVDRYHAIRAAIGMAEPDDVVLILGRGAKDYFIVGREKHWFEDALEARDALKKIGAIQASGVDTRNLPWASISARATNPSAGNLLD
;
A
#
# COMPACT_ATOMS: atom_id res chain seq x y z
N MET A 1 46.78 -13.37 19.67
CA MET A 1 47.56 -12.72 20.76
C MET A 1 47.58 -11.22 20.52
N THR A 2 46.65 -10.54 21.20
CA THR A 2 46.75 -9.19 21.77
C THR A 2 47.72 -8.17 21.16
N ARG A 3 47.14 -7.14 20.52
CA ARG A 3 47.53 -5.74 20.78
C ARG A 3 46.31 -4.82 20.71
N THR A 4 46.02 -4.28 21.88
CA THR A 4 44.96 -3.37 22.30
C THR A 4 45.36 -1.91 22.10
N MET A 5 44.37 -1.01 22.24
CA MET A 5 44.38 0.46 22.50
C MET A 5 43.84 1.29 21.32
N ARG A 6 42.88 2.20 21.47
CA ARG A 6 42.35 2.95 22.63
C ARG A 6 40.95 3.47 22.28
N TRP A 7 39.96 3.27 23.15
CA TRP A 7 38.82 4.18 23.27
C TRP A 7 38.99 4.92 24.60
N MET A 8 38.93 6.24 24.53
CA MET A 8 39.12 7.16 25.64
C MET A 8 37.76 7.40 26.29
N GLY A 9 37.70 7.26 27.61
CA GLY A 9 36.46 7.16 28.37
C GLY A 9 35.86 8.47 28.87
N CYS A 10 34.61 8.30 29.31
CA CYS A 10 33.91 8.87 30.47
C CYS A 10 33.97 10.38 30.74
N VAL A 11 32.77 10.98 30.76
CA VAL A 11 32.31 11.76 31.91
C VAL A 11 30.88 11.29 32.24
N ASP A 12 30.70 10.73 33.43
CA ASP A 12 29.41 10.49 34.09
C ASP A 12 28.90 11.79 34.73
N GLY A 13 27.57 11.94 34.80
CA GLY A 13 26.93 12.68 35.89
C GLY A 13 25.61 13.36 35.53
N GLY A 14 24.51 12.80 36.05
CA GLY A 14 23.44 13.60 36.68
C GLY A 14 22.07 13.59 36.01
N ASP A 15 21.15 12.86 36.66
CA ASP A 15 19.76 13.25 36.97
C ASP A 15 18.78 13.56 35.82
N GLY A 16 17.91 12.56 35.57
CA GLY A 16 16.47 12.68 35.79
C GLY A 16 15.70 13.82 35.12
N GLU A 17 15.04 13.50 34.01
CA GLU A 17 13.68 13.97 33.71
C GLU A 17 13.08 13.01 32.67
N ARG A 18 12.10 12.19 33.09
CA ARG A 18 11.24 11.49 32.14
C ARG A 18 10.35 12.56 31.51
N GLY A 19 10.51 12.80 30.21
CA GLY A 19 9.64 13.69 29.47
C GLY A 19 8.20 13.22 29.59
N ALA A 20 7.42 13.91 30.41
CA ALA A 20 5.97 13.84 30.36
C ALA A 20 5.54 14.36 28.98
N ARG A 21 4.95 13.49 28.16
CA ARG A 21 4.16 13.95 27.00
C ARG A 21 2.99 14.74 27.57
N VAL A 22 3.04 16.06 27.37
CA VAL A 22 1.95 16.97 27.74
C VAL A 22 0.72 16.54 26.92
N ALA A 23 -0.36 16.18 27.63
CA ALA A 23 -1.68 15.98 27.05
C ALA A 23 -2.06 17.25 26.27
N ARG A 24 -2.20 17.14 24.95
CA ARG A 24 -2.78 18.19 24.12
C ARG A 24 -4.29 18.03 24.19
N THR A 25 -4.91 18.89 25.00
CA THR A 25 -6.34 19.19 24.90
C THR A 25 -6.61 19.79 23.52
N TRP A 26 -7.60 19.23 22.83
CA TRP A 26 -8.15 19.78 21.60
C TRP A 26 -8.70 21.18 21.84
N ALA A 27 -8.07 22.18 21.23
CA ALA A 27 -8.63 23.50 20.94
C ALA A 27 -7.71 24.24 19.96
N GLY A 28 -8.19 24.47 18.74
CA GLY A 28 -7.93 25.66 17.92
C GLY A 28 -6.52 25.97 17.42
N MET A 29 -6.42 26.05 16.09
CA MET A 29 -5.52 26.89 15.27
C MET A 29 -4.06 26.45 15.07
N SER A 30 -3.68 26.22 13.80
CA SER A 30 -2.83 27.18 13.08
C SER A 30 -2.82 26.94 11.57
N ASN A 31 -3.13 28.00 10.83
CA ASN A 31 -2.94 28.17 9.39
C ASN A 31 -1.45 28.14 9.01
N GLY A 32 -1.12 27.52 7.88
CA GLY A 32 0.24 27.52 7.34
C GLY A 32 0.43 26.81 6.00
N ALA A 33 -0.44 27.04 5.01
CA ALA A 33 -0.24 26.53 3.65
C ALA A 33 0.69 27.43 2.84
N ASN A 34 1.90 26.94 2.51
CA ASN A 34 2.75 27.52 1.49
C ASN A 34 2.26 27.09 0.09
N VAL A 35 1.63 28.02 -0.63
CA VAL A 35 1.24 27.85 -2.03
C VAL A 35 2.50 27.93 -2.91
N VAL A 36 2.83 26.83 -3.59
CA VAL A 36 3.71 26.84 -4.77
C VAL A 36 2.83 26.73 -6.02
N ALA A 37 2.82 27.80 -6.80
CA ALA A 37 2.09 27.89 -8.06
C ALA A 37 2.68 26.93 -9.12
N GLY A 38 1.85 26.02 -9.63
CA GLY A 38 2.11 25.20 -10.81
C GLY A 38 0.96 25.36 -11.80
N ALA A 39 1.24 25.88 -12.99
CA ALA A 39 0.25 26.30 -13.96
C ALA A 39 -0.27 25.15 -14.85
N GLY A 40 -1.60 25.07 -14.97
CA GLY A 40 -2.29 24.85 -16.25
C GLY A 40 -2.77 23.44 -16.59
N ARG A 41 -4.09 23.27 -16.67
CA ARG A 41 -4.85 23.10 -17.94
C ARG A 41 -6.35 23.09 -17.64
N ALA A 42 -7.07 24.06 -18.19
CA ALA A 42 -8.53 24.10 -18.17
C ALA A 42 -9.12 23.06 -19.14
N ARG A 43 -9.98 22.16 -18.64
CA ARG A 43 -10.96 21.44 -19.47
C ARG A 43 -12.36 21.82 -18.99
N ALA A 44 -13.17 22.24 -19.95
CA ALA A 44 -14.49 22.81 -19.75
C ALA A 44 -15.50 21.73 -19.33
N ALA A 45 -16.15 21.94 -18.19
CA ALA A 45 -17.28 21.15 -17.73
C ALA A 45 -18.49 21.32 -18.67
N ARG A 46 -19.06 20.19 -19.13
CA ARG A 46 -20.41 20.12 -19.66
C ARG A 46 -21.24 19.24 -18.72
N LEU A 47 -22.33 19.82 -18.26
CA LEU A 47 -23.32 19.22 -17.36
C LEU A 47 -23.78 17.83 -17.79
N GLY A 48 -23.82 16.92 -16.81
CA GLY A 48 -24.63 15.70 -16.82
C GLY A 48 -25.20 15.47 -15.41
N ALA A 49 -26.39 15.99 -15.16
CA ALA A 49 -27.11 15.80 -13.90
C ALA A 49 -27.71 14.38 -13.83
N ALA A 50 -27.38 13.60 -12.80
CA ALA A 50 -28.16 12.42 -12.40
C ALA A 50 -28.03 12.09 -10.90
N ARG A 51 -28.96 12.65 -10.13
CA ARG A 51 -29.64 12.10 -8.93
C ARG A 51 -28.81 11.58 -7.74
N ALA A 52 -28.67 12.44 -6.72
CA ALA A 52 -28.80 12.03 -5.31
C ALA A 52 -30.18 12.47 -4.79
N ARG A 53 -31.03 11.53 -4.37
CA ARG A 53 -32.28 11.81 -3.64
C ARG A 53 -31.94 12.02 -2.16
N ARG A 54 -31.99 13.26 -1.66
CA ARG A 54 -32.10 13.52 -0.22
C ARG A 54 -33.57 13.61 0.20
N VAL A 55 -33.89 12.90 1.27
CA VAL A 55 -35.16 12.94 1.99
C VAL A 55 -35.26 14.30 2.69
N PHE A 56 -36.29 15.09 2.38
CA PHE A 56 -36.63 16.30 3.13
C PHE A 56 -37.78 15.98 4.09
N ALA A 57 -37.59 16.24 5.38
CA ALA A 57 -38.69 16.34 6.32
C ALA A 57 -39.42 17.67 6.07
N VAL A 58 -40.74 17.60 5.86
CA VAL A 58 -41.63 18.75 5.67
C VAL A 58 -42.20 19.12 7.04
N GLY A 59 -41.86 20.32 7.53
CA GLY A 59 -42.61 20.99 8.60
C GLY A 59 -43.80 21.75 8.02
N ASP A 60 -44.90 21.82 8.78
CA ASP A 60 -46.23 22.24 8.30
C ASP A 60 -46.38 23.74 7.91
N ASP A 61 -45.31 24.54 7.91
CA ASP A 61 -45.37 25.98 7.61
C ASP A 61 -44.47 26.46 6.46
N GLY A 62 -44.02 25.58 5.57
CA GLY A 62 -43.66 25.97 4.19
C GLY A 62 -42.41 26.85 3.95
N ASP A 63 -41.52 27.03 4.92
CA ASP A 63 -40.25 27.75 4.74
C ASP A 63 -39.06 26.80 4.47
N VAL A 64 -38.22 27.16 3.49
CA VAL A 64 -36.98 26.46 3.11
C VAL A 64 -35.78 27.24 3.64
N LEU A 65 -35.02 26.69 4.58
CA LEU A 65 -33.78 27.30 5.10
C LEU A 65 -32.58 26.89 4.22
N LEU A 66 -31.93 27.89 3.61
CA LEU A 66 -30.61 27.79 2.97
C LEU A 66 -29.55 28.17 4.01
N GLY A 67 -28.84 27.18 4.56
CA GLY A 67 -27.66 27.41 5.41
C GLY A 67 -26.39 27.30 4.58
N GLY A 68 -25.79 28.43 4.22
CA GLY A 68 -24.42 28.51 3.71
C GLY A 68 -23.51 29.02 4.83
N MET A 69 -22.46 28.27 5.16
CA MET A 69 -21.36 28.72 6.01
C MET A 69 -20.44 29.63 5.18
N PHE A 70 -20.31 30.89 5.62
CA PHE A 70 -19.18 31.76 5.30
C PHE A 70 -18.53 32.09 6.65
N ASP A 71 -17.26 31.71 6.80
CA ASP A 71 -16.41 32.18 7.90
C ASP A 71 -15.87 33.57 7.55
N ASP A 72 -16.31 34.57 8.30
CA ASP A 72 -15.71 35.90 8.37
C ASP A 72 -14.64 35.89 9.48
N ASP A 73 -13.37 35.75 9.11
CA ASP A 73 -12.25 36.38 9.84
C ASP A 73 -10.95 36.28 9.02
N ASP A 74 -10.61 37.36 8.32
CA ASP A 74 -9.23 37.87 8.31
C ASP A 74 -9.24 39.29 7.74
N GLY A 75 -8.98 40.26 8.62
CA GLY A 75 -8.82 41.66 8.24
C GLY A 75 -7.51 41.89 7.49
N GLY A 76 -7.60 42.53 6.32
CA GLY A 76 -6.49 43.27 5.71
C GLY A 76 -6.19 42.95 4.25
N ASP A 77 -7.00 43.50 3.35
CA ASP A 77 -6.59 44.29 2.16
C ASP A 77 -7.75 44.29 1.16
N GLY A 78 -8.73 45.16 1.45
CA GLY A 78 -9.83 45.46 0.55
C GLY A 78 -9.34 46.31 -0.62
N ASP A 79 -9.12 45.65 -1.76
CA ASP A 79 -9.28 46.16 -3.12
C ASP A 79 -8.72 45.08 -4.05
N LEU A 80 -9.55 44.10 -4.45
CA LEU A 80 -9.39 43.25 -5.66
C LEU A 80 -10.47 42.15 -5.83
N ILE A 81 -11.39 41.95 -4.88
CA ILE A 81 -12.47 40.92 -4.97
C ILE A 81 -13.87 41.57 -5.12
N ALA A 82 -13.93 42.79 -5.68
CA ALA A 82 -15.20 43.41 -6.08
C ALA A 82 -15.44 43.38 -7.60
N GLU A 83 -14.41 43.18 -8.43
CA GLU A 83 -14.53 43.15 -9.89
C GLU A 83 -14.82 41.75 -10.47
N ALA A 84 -14.54 40.67 -9.74
CA ALA A 84 -14.74 39.30 -10.24
C ALA A 84 -16.19 38.80 -10.13
N THR A 85 -16.96 39.30 -9.16
CA THR A 85 -18.35 38.86 -8.93
C THR A 85 -19.36 39.62 -9.82
N ALA A 86 -18.95 40.72 -10.44
CA ALA A 86 -19.80 41.52 -11.34
C ALA A 86 -19.90 40.98 -12.78
N MET A 87 -19.06 40.01 -13.19
CA MET A 87 -19.14 39.42 -14.54
C MET A 87 -20.05 38.18 -14.64
N ALA A 88 -20.65 37.70 -13.54
CA ALA A 88 -21.40 36.45 -13.51
C ALA A 88 -22.94 36.58 -13.49
N LEU A 89 -23.50 37.79 -13.48
CA LEU A 89 -24.95 37.99 -13.43
C LEU A 89 -25.41 38.92 -14.57
N GLU A 90 -25.71 38.30 -15.72
CA GLU A 90 -26.43 38.94 -16.83
C GLU A 90 -27.91 39.20 -16.44
N LEU A 91 -28.20 40.26 -15.70
CA LEU A 91 -29.56 40.82 -15.65
C LEU A 91 -29.52 42.35 -15.81
N ALA A 92 -30.34 42.80 -16.74
CA ALA A 92 -30.38 44.13 -17.31
C ALA A 92 -31.17 45.16 -16.48
N ASP A 93 -30.75 46.41 -16.67
CA ASP A 93 -31.47 47.68 -16.59
C ASP A 93 -32.03 48.22 -15.24
N ASP A 94 -31.67 49.49 -15.04
CA ASP A 94 -32.28 50.55 -14.23
C ASP A 94 -32.27 50.41 -12.70
N VAL A 95 -31.42 51.19 -12.01
CA VAL A 95 -31.83 52.41 -11.29
C VAL A 95 -30.59 53.24 -10.94
N ALA A 96 -30.64 54.50 -11.39
CA ALA A 96 -29.70 55.57 -11.10
C ALA A 96 -30.10 56.33 -9.81
N GLU A 97 -29.11 57.04 -9.27
CA GLU A 97 -29.21 58.20 -8.38
C GLU A 97 -29.76 57.99 -6.95
N GLY A 98 -28.91 58.26 -5.95
CA GLY A 98 -29.34 58.50 -4.58
C GLY A 98 -28.21 58.51 -3.56
N GLU A 99 -27.68 59.69 -3.25
CA GLU A 99 -26.88 59.96 -2.06
C GLU A 99 -27.67 59.59 -0.79
N TYR A 100 -27.06 58.85 0.15
CA TYR A 100 -27.49 58.85 1.54
C TYR A 100 -26.27 58.88 2.47
N SER A 101 -26.10 60.00 3.15
CA SER A 101 -25.23 60.18 4.32
C SER A 101 -25.97 59.68 5.56
N ILE A 102 -25.31 58.86 6.40
CA ILE A 102 -25.82 58.47 7.72
C ILE A 102 -25.07 59.30 8.78
N ASP A 103 -25.84 59.97 9.64
CA ASP A 103 -25.42 60.75 10.81
C ASP A 103 -24.91 59.81 11.93
N ASP A 104 -23.82 60.20 12.58
CA ASP A 104 -23.06 59.45 13.61
C ASP A 104 -23.78 59.23 14.98
N ASP A 105 -25.09 59.44 15.09
CA ASP A 105 -25.80 59.40 16.38
C ASP A 105 -26.74 58.18 16.59
N GLU A 106 -26.76 57.20 15.69
CA GLU A 106 -27.55 55.94 15.85
C GLU A 106 -26.74 54.69 16.21
N LEU A 107 -25.45 54.82 16.55
CA LEU A 107 -24.58 53.70 16.98
C LEU A 107 -24.46 53.53 18.50
N ALA A 108 -25.23 54.28 19.30
CA ALA A 108 -25.09 54.30 20.76
C ALA A 108 -26.36 53.87 21.53
N ARG A 109 -27.28 53.11 20.92
CA ARG A 109 -28.48 52.56 21.59
C ARG A 109 -28.91 51.18 21.08
N VAL A 110 -28.03 50.19 21.13
CA VAL A 110 -28.45 48.78 21.26
C VAL A 110 -27.43 48.11 22.18
N GLY A 111 -27.61 48.35 23.47
CA GLY A 111 -26.78 47.82 24.54
C GLY A 111 -27.67 47.58 25.73
N GLU A 112 -28.60 46.65 25.58
CA GLU A 112 -29.34 45.93 26.62
C GLU A 112 -30.29 44.95 25.87
N ASP A 113 -30.29 43.69 26.31
CA ASP A 113 -31.13 42.57 25.89
C ASP A 113 -30.73 41.81 24.60
N VAL A 114 -29.63 41.06 24.70
CA VAL A 114 -29.54 39.72 24.07
C VAL A 114 -29.14 38.76 25.18
N GLU A 115 -30.14 38.12 25.80
CA GLU A 115 -29.89 36.88 26.55
C GLU A 115 -29.22 35.92 25.58
N GLY A 116 -28.03 35.44 25.95
CA GLY A 116 -27.31 34.46 25.14
C GLY A 116 -28.17 33.21 24.97
N GLU A 117 -28.76 33.07 23.80
CA GLU A 117 -29.01 31.74 23.27
C GLU A 117 -27.63 31.12 23.09
N SER A 118 -27.29 30.22 24.01
CA SER A 118 -26.22 29.27 23.83
C SER A 118 -26.42 28.64 22.46
N PHE A 119 -25.45 28.83 21.57
CA PHE A 119 -25.27 27.89 20.48
C PHE A 119 -25.17 26.52 21.13
N ASP A 120 -26.16 25.68 20.84
CA ASP A 120 -26.16 24.27 21.20
C ASP A 120 -25.01 23.67 20.39
N ASP A 121 -23.82 23.60 21.01
CA ASP A 121 -22.73 22.73 20.57
C ASP A 121 -23.36 21.34 20.47
N GLY A 122 -23.66 20.89 19.25
CA GLY A 122 -24.31 19.61 19.00
C GLY A 122 -23.60 18.54 19.82
N ASP A 123 -24.35 17.95 20.75
CA ASP A 123 -23.94 16.97 21.74
C ASP A 123 -22.88 16.02 21.15
N ALA A 124 -21.61 16.20 21.52
CA ALA A 124 -20.58 15.24 21.19
C ALA A 124 -20.95 13.96 21.96
N SER A 125 -21.65 13.04 21.29
CA SER A 125 -22.16 11.83 21.90
C SER A 125 -21.00 11.07 22.51
N VAL A 126 -20.97 11.03 23.84
CA VAL A 126 -19.96 10.30 24.60
C VAL A 126 -20.10 8.81 24.30
N ALA A 127 -19.02 8.14 23.92
CA ALA A 127 -19.04 6.71 23.66
C ALA A 127 -19.00 5.94 24.99
N LEU A 128 -20.17 5.43 25.40
CA LEU A 128 -20.34 4.70 26.65
C LEU A 128 -20.21 3.19 26.45
N LEU A 129 -19.38 2.55 27.28
CA LEU A 129 -18.96 1.17 27.12
C LEU A 129 -20.12 0.17 27.17
N ARG A 130 -21.06 0.30 28.12
CA ARG A 130 -22.21 -0.63 28.19
C ARG A 130 -23.15 -0.43 27.02
N GLU A 131 -23.44 0.82 26.64
CA GLU A 131 -24.27 1.11 25.48
C GLU A 131 -23.71 0.47 24.20
N ILE A 132 -22.39 0.56 24.00
CA ILE A 132 -21.72 -0.08 22.87
C ILE A 132 -21.85 -1.61 22.92
N PHE A 133 -21.68 -2.23 24.09
CA PHE A 133 -21.85 -3.70 24.22
C PHE A 133 -23.29 -4.13 23.95
N GLU A 134 -24.27 -3.34 24.41
CA GLU A 134 -25.70 -3.59 24.17
C GLU A 134 -26.04 -3.47 22.69
N GLU A 135 -25.61 -2.40 22.01
CA GLU A 135 -25.84 -2.20 20.59
C GLU A 135 -25.07 -3.20 19.71
N ALA A 136 -23.85 -3.57 20.12
CA ALA A 136 -23.07 -4.62 19.47
C ALA A 136 -23.65 -6.02 19.71
N ASN A 137 -24.63 -6.15 20.61
CA ASN A 137 -25.20 -7.43 21.07
C ASN A 137 -24.11 -8.38 21.59
N VAL A 138 -23.13 -7.83 22.31
CA VAL A 138 -22.03 -8.57 22.94
C VAL A 138 -22.38 -8.82 24.40
N THR A 139 -22.49 -10.09 24.78
CA THR A 139 -22.72 -10.47 26.17
C THR A 139 -21.39 -10.54 26.92
N ALA A 140 -21.31 -9.84 28.05
CA ALA A 140 -20.14 -9.85 28.93
C ALA A 140 -20.52 -10.06 30.39
N ALA A 141 -19.63 -10.71 31.15
CA ALA A 141 -19.64 -10.69 32.60
C ALA A 141 -18.73 -9.55 33.09
N TRP A 142 -19.30 -8.61 33.84
CA TRP A 142 -18.62 -7.40 34.28
C TRP A 142 -17.92 -7.61 35.62
N VAL A 143 -16.69 -7.08 35.72
CA VAL A 143 -15.90 -7.02 36.95
C VAL A 143 -15.51 -5.58 37.20
N ALA A 144 -15.63 -5.13 38.45
CA ALA A 144 -15.32 -3.75 38.86
C ALA A 144 -16.12 -2.67 38.10
N LEU A 145 -17.34 -2.99 37.69
CA LEU A 145 -18.31 -2.05 37.10
C LEU A 145 -19.71 -2.40 37.60
N ASP A 146 -20.31 -1.52 38.41
CA ASP A 146 -21.64 -1.74 38.97
C ASP A 146 -22.73 -1.62 37.88
N ASP A 147 -23.93 -2.19 38.12
CA ASP A 147 -25.00 -2.30 37.12
C ASP A 147 -25.56 -0.94 36.67
N ASP A 148 -25.41 0.12 37.49
CA ASP A 148 -25.85 1.49 37.22
C ASP A 148 -24.71 2.43 36.80
N GLU A 149 -23.49 1.91 36.65
CA GLU A 149 -22.31 2.66 36.20
C GLU A 149 -21.97 2.35 34.74
N ASP A 150 -21.40 3.35 34.04
CA ASP A 150 -20.84 3.20 32.71
C ASP A 150 -19.51 3.95 32.58
N VAL A 151 -18.72 3.57 31.59
CA VAL A 151 -17.37 4.09 31.35
C VAL A 151 -17.36 4.76 29.98
N GLU A 152 -16.93 6.01 29.96
CA GLU A 152 -16.59 6.68 28.71
C GLU A 152 -15.30 6.10 28.13
N ILE A 153 -15.34 5.72 26.86
CA ILE A 153 -14.17 5.29 26.10
C ILE A 153 -13.90 6.24 24.94
N SER A 154 -12.64 6.60 24.70
CA SER A 154 -12.24 7.50 23.61
C SER A 154 -11.66 6.78 22.39
N GLY A 155 -11.44 5.47 22.50
CA GLY A 155 -10.79 4.67 21.48
C GLY A 155 -10.75 3.19 21.86
N ILE A 156 -10.25 2.38 20.93
CA ILE A 156 -10.06 0.94 21.13
C ILE A 156 -8.65 0.59 20.66
N ALA A 157 -7.92 -0.16 21.50
CA ALA A 157 -6.59 -0.67 21.18
C ALA A 157 -6.47 -2.14 21.58
N ASN A 158 -5.74 -2.92 20.79
CA ASN A 158 -5.38 -4.30 21.11
C ASN A 158 -3.85 -4.52 21.10
N GLU A 159 -3.08 -3.46 20.84
CA GLU A 159 -1.64 -3.40 21.00
C GLU A 159 -1.24 -2.24 21.92
N ILE A 160 -0.26 -2.49 22.78
CA ILE A 160 0.19 -1.53 23.79
C ILE A 160 0.82 -0.28 23.14
N ASN A 161 1.52 -0.45 22.02
CA ASN A 161 2.18 0.66 21.32
C ASN A 161 1.19 1.64 20.67
N ALA A 162 -0.02 1.17 20.35
CA ALA A 162 -1.09 1.97 19.75
C ALA A 162 -2.05 2.58 20.79
N LEU A 163 -1.93 2.17 22.06
CA LEU A 163 -2.87 2.56 23.11
C LEU A 163 -2.68 4.01 23.56
N LEU A 164 -3.81 4.73 23.67
CA LEU A 164 -3.90 6.05 24.26
C LEU A 164 -4.66 6.02 25.60
N SER A 165 -4.44 7.06 26.41
CA SER A 165 -5.20 7.23 27.65
C SER A 165 -6.67 7.48 27.32
N GLY A 166 -7.58 6.72 27.94
CA GLY A 166 -9.02 6.77 27.61
C GLY A 166 -9.51 5.61 26.75
N ASP A 167 -8.60 4.76 26.25
CA ASP A 167 -8.98 3.65 25.37
C ASP A 167 -9.51 2.43 26.14
N LEU A 168 -10.38 1.69 25.47
CA LEU A 168 -10.70 0.31 25.76
C LEU A 168 -9.55 -0.59 25.26
N PHE A 169 -8.93 -1.36 26.15
CA PHE A 169 -7.94 -2.36 25.73
C PHE A 169 -8.56 -3.75 25.54
N VAL A 170 -8.37 -4.35 24.37
CA VAL A 170 -8.86 -5.70 24.06
C VAL A 170 -7.70 -6.69 24.02
N CYS A 171 -7.70 -7.67 24.91
CA CYS A 171 -6.65 -8.69 24.98
C CYS A 171 -6.59 -9.55 23.71
N SER A 172 -5.40 -9.89 23.24
CA SER A 172 -5.23 -11.04 22.34
C SER A 172 -5.40 -12.37 23.09
N LYS A 173 -5.90 -13.41 22.41
CA LYS A 173 -5.95 -14.77 22.97
C LYS A 173 -4.54 -15.27 23.30
N GLY A 174 -4.37 -15.84 24.50
CA GLY A 174 -3.14 -16.52 24.90
C GLY A 174 -2.68 -16.25 26.33
N ASP A 175 -1.49 -16.76 26.65
CA ASP A 175 -0.93 -16.75 28.01
C ASP A 175 -0.52 -15.34 28.48
N ASP A 176 -0.22 -14.43 27.54
CA ASP A 176 0.32 -13.10 27.87
C ASP A 176 -0.74 -12.01 28.10
N CYS A 177 -2.03 -12.31 27.86
CA CYS A 177 -3.13 -11.34 28.05
C CYS A 177 -3.11 -10.68 29.43
N ALA A 178 -2.80 -11.43 30.50
CA ALA A 178 -2.75 -10.86 31.85
C ALA A 178 -1.64 -9.83 32.05
N ASN A 179 -0.49 -9.97 31.37
CA ASN A 179 0.57 -8.98 31.44
C ASN A 179 0.24 -7.77 30.56
N ALA A 180 -0.23 -8.03 29.34
CA ALA A 180 -0.64 -6.99 28.40
C ALA A 180 -1.73 -6.09 28.98
N ALA A 181 -2.76 -6.67 29.62
CA ALA A 181 -3.82 -5.92 30.28
C ALA A 181 -3.30 -5.02 31.42
N ARG A 182 -2.36 -5.51 32.24
CA ARG A 182 -1.76 -4.70 33.31
C ARG A 182 -0.92 -3.56 32.76
N GLU A 183 -0.19 -3.82 31.68
CA GLU A 183 0.63 -2.81 31.01
C GLU A 183 -0.26 -1.75 30.32
N ALA A 184 -1.35 -2.17 29.68
CA ALA A 184 -2.36 -1.30 29.09
C ALA A 184 -3.02 -0.39 30.14
N VAL A 185 -3.42 -0.93 31.29
CA VAL A 185 -3.95 -0.14 32.42
C VAL A 185 -2.90 0.85 32.93
N ALA A 186 -1.64 0.42 33.07
CA ALA A 186 -0.55 1.32 33.45
C ALA A 186 -0.26 2.42 32.42
N ALA A 187 -0.60 2.16 31.14
CA ALA A 187 -0.47 3.11 30.04
C ALA A 187 -1.70 4.03 29.86
N GLY A 188 -2.81 3.77 30.57
CA GLY A 188 -3.98 4.66 30.62
C GLY A 188 -5.30 4.06 30.09
N ALA A 189 -5.37 2.75 29.88
CA ALA A 189 -6.62 2.09 29.53
C ALA A 189 -7.68 2.29 30.63
N VAL A 190 -8.90 2.66 30.24
CA VAL A 190 -10.02 2.91 31.17
C VAL A 190 -10.92 1.69 31.35
N ALA A 191 -10.79 0.69 30.48
CA ALA A 191 -11.46 -0.61 30.59
C ALA A 191 -10.67 -1.70 29.84
N VAL A 192 -10.94 -2.97 30.17
CA VAL A 192 -10.30 -4.14 29.54
C VAL A 192 -11.32 -5.17 29.07
N VAL A 193 -11.15 -5.73 27.87
CA VAL A 193 -11.89 -6.91 27.39
C VAL A 193 -10.99 -8.16 27.41
N SER A 194 -11.47 -9.26 27.96
CA SER A 194 -10.71 -10.52 28.14
C SER A 194 -11.63 -11.76 28.05
N ASP A 195 -11.04 -12.94 27.84
CA ASP A 195 -11.74 -14.24 27.91
C ASP A 195 -11.83 -14.80 29.33
N ARG A 196 -11.17 -14.16 30.29
CA ARG A 196 -11.08 -14.58 31.69
C ARG A 196 -10.86 -13.41 32.62
N GLU A 197 -11.12 -13.64 33.89
CA GLU A 197 -10.81 -12.69 34.96
C GLU A 197 -9.29 -12.52 35.12
N ILE A 198 -8.82 -11.28 35.24
CA ILE A 198 -7.41 -10.91 35.42
C ILE A 198 -7.25 -10.13 36.72
N ASP A 199 -6.46 -10.66 37.64
CA ASP A 199 -6.11 -9.97 38.88
C ASP A 199 -5.11 -8.83 38.65
N GLY A 200 -5.24 -7.75 39.42
CA GLY A 200 -4.25 -6.68 39.53
C GLY A 200 -4.46 -5.51 38.57
N LEU A 201 -5.69 -5.25 38.14
CA LEU A 201 -6.07 -4.13 37.27
C LEU A 201 -6.47 -2.84 38.02
N ALA A 202 -6.21 -2.75 39.32
CA ALA A 202 -6.45 -1.53 40.13
C ALA A 202 -7.89 -0.97 40.04
N ASP A 203 -8.90 -1.86 40.12
CA ASP A 203 -10.33 -1.55 40.01
C ASP A 203 -10.76 -0.99 38.63
N VAL A 204 -9.92 -1.08 37.60
CA VAL A 204 -10.33 -0.77 36.22
C VAL A 204 -11.39 -1.78 35.75
N PRO A 205 -12.54 -1.31 35.22
CA PRO A 205 -13.60 -2.13 34.67
C PRO A 205 -13.11 -3.17 33.67
N MET A 206 -13.64 -4.39 33.78
CA MET A 206 -13.31 -5.49 32.88
C MET A 206 -14.56 -6.21 32.37
N ALA A 207 -14.63 -6.38 31.06
CA ALA A 207 -15.64 -7.17 30.38
C ALA A 207 -15.08 -8.55 30.02
N ILE A 208 -15.63 -9.60 30.64
CA ILE A 208 -15.27 -10.99 30.31
C ILE A 208 -16.23 -11.52 29.24
N VAL A 209 -15.70 -11.87 28.08
CA VAL A 209 -16.45 -12.35 26.91
C VAL A 209 -16.06 -13.78 26.54
N GLU A 210 -16.94 -14.51 25.83
CA GLU A 210 -16.63 -15.88 25.39
C GLU A 210 -15.64 -15.92 24.22
N ASP A 211 -15.80 -15.00 23.25
CA ASP A 211 -14.95 -14.92 22.06
C ASP A 211 -14.44 -13.49 21.85
N ILE A 212 -13.17 -13.28 22.20
CA ILE A 212 -12.55 -11.94 22.14
C ILE A 212 -12.52 -11.39 20.71
N ASP A 213 -12.21 -12.22 19.71
CA ASP A 213 -12.07 -11.74 18.32
C ASP A 213 -13.42 -11.32 17.75
N ALA A 214 -14.50 -12.05 18.09
CA ALA A 214 -15.85 -11.68 17.71
C ALA A 214 -16.32 -10.40 18.42
N ALA A 215 -16.05 -10.30 19.73
CA ALA A 215 -16.37 -9.11 20.51
C ALA A 215 -15.63 -7.87 19.99
N LEU A 216 -14.32 -7.98 19.69
CA LEU A 216 -13.53 -6.89 19.13
C LEU A 216 -14.15 -6.34 17.85
N ALA A 217 -14.49 -7.22 16.91
CA ALA A 217 -15.11 -6.83 15.64
C ALA A 217 -16.47 -6.13 15.85
N ASP A 218 -17.31 -6.69 16.72
CA ASP A 218 -18.68 -6.19 16.91
C ASP A 218 -18.69 -4.86 17.70
N ILE A 219 -17.81 -4.71 18.69
CA ILE A 219 -17.61 -3.47 19.47
C ILE A 219 -17.00 -2.38 18.59
N ALA A 220 -15.92 -2.68 17.85
CA ALA A 220 -15.28 -1.72 16.96
C ALA A 220 -16.26 -1.20 15.90
N ARG A 221 -17.05 -2.10 15.31
CA ARG A 221 -18.08 -1.74 14.34
C ARG A 221 -19.07 -0.69 14.89
N VAL A 222 -19.53 -0.85 16.14
CA VAL A 222 -20.46 0.11 16.77
C VAL A 222 -19.73 1.40 17.15
N PHE A 223 -18.56 1.30 17.78
CA PHE A 223 -17.76 2.45 18.22
C PHE A 223 -17.41 3.40 17.07
N TYR A 224 -17.04 2.86 15.91
CA TYR A 224 -16.74 3.66 14.71
C TYR A 224 -17.97 3.97 13.84
N GLY A 225 -19.18 3.56 14.25
CA GLY A 225 -20.42 3.92 13.57
C GLY A 225 -20.69 3.23 12.23
N ASP A 226 -20.29 1.96 12.07
CA ASP A 226 -20.44 1.18 10.83
C ASP A 226 -19.89 1.91 9.56
N PRO A 227 -18.62 2.36 9.54
CA PRO A 227 -18.08 3.22 8.48
C PRO A 227 -18.21 2.60 7.07
N SER A 228 -18.06 1.27 6.97
CA SER A 228 -18.25 0.55 5.70
C SER A 228 -19.67 0.66 5.11
N LYS A 229 -20.71 0.94 5.91
CA LYS A 229 -22.07 1.18 5.39
C LYS A 229 -22.26 2.59 4.83
N ALA A 230 -21.40 3.53 5.22
CA ALA A 230 -21.42 4.91 4.72
C ALA A 230 -20.56 5.10 3.46
N LEU A 231 -19.69 4.14 3.16
CA LEU A 231 -18.86 4.08 1.97
C LEU A 231 -19.46 3.12 0.94
N THR A 232 -19.10 3.30 -0.34
CA THR A 232 -19.13 2.17 -1.29
C THR A 232 -17.92 1.28 -1.03
N ALA A 233 -18.12 0.17 -0.32
CA ALA A 233 -17.05 -0.70 0.15
C ALA A 233 -16.78 -1.85 -0.83
N ILE A 234 -15.55 -1.95 -1.33
CA ILE A 234 -15.12 -2.96 -2.32
C ILE A 234 -14.05 -3.86 -1.72
N ALA A 235 -14.28 -5.18 -1.74
CA ALA A 235 -13.29 -6.18 -1.36
C ALA A 235 -12.66 -6.85 -2.60
N LEU A 236 -11.34 -6.86 -2.68
CA LEU A 236 -10.58 -7.63 -3.67
C LEU A 236 -10.02 -8.89 -3.01
N ALA A 237 -10.63 -10.03 -3.31
CA ALA A 237 -10.20 -11.34 -2.83
C ALA A 237 -9.32 -12.05 -3.87
N GLY A 238 -8.35 -12.81 -3.37
CA GLY A 238 -7.46 -13.65 -4.18
C GLY A 238 -6.00 -13.54 -3.78
N ASN A 239 -5.12 -14.17 -4.56
CA ASN A 239 -3.70 -14.20 -4.30
C ASN A 239 -2.94 -13.25 -5.23
N VAL A 240 -3.32 -13.22 -6.50
CA VAL A 240 -2.62 -12.49 -7.55
C VAL A 240 -3.47 -11.34 -8.07
N GLY A 241 -2.84 -10.17 -8.30
CA GLY A 241 -3.46 -9.06 -9.02
C GLY A 241 -4.28 -8.11 -8.16
N LYS A 242 -4.47 -8.38 -6.85
CA LYS A 242 -5.18 -7.49 -5.91
C LYS A 242 -4.67 -6.05 -5.93
N THR A 243 -3.37 -5.85 -5.66
CA THR A 243 -2.77 -4.51 -5.65
C THR A 243 -2.87 -3.81 -6.99
N THR A 244 -2.60 -4.49 -8.11
CA THR A 244 -2.78 -3.86 -9.42
C THR A 244 -4.23 -3.45 -9.65
N THR A 245 -5.17 -4.31 -9.28
CA THR A 245 -6.61 -4.06 -9.43
C THR A 245 -7.07 -2.92 -8.52
N SER A 246 -6.57 -2.79 -7.29
CA SER A 246 -6.99 -1.72 -6.37
C SER A 246 -6.63 -0.34 -6.90
N TYR A 247 -5.43 -0.17 -7.48
CA TYR A 247 -5.04 1.09 -8.13
C TYR A 247 -5.89 1.40 -9.36
N LEU A 248 -6.14 0.39 -10.22
CA LEU A 248 -6.99 0.57 -11.40
C LEU A 248 -8.44 0.91 -11.01
N VAL A 249 -8.99 0.27 -9.98
CA VAL A 249 -10.33 0.58 -9.46
C VAL A 249 -10.38 1.99 -8.87
N LYS A 250 -9.38 2.39 -8.08
CA LYS A 250 -9.29 3.76 -7.56
C LYS A 250 -9.32 4.79 -8.69
N ALA A 251 -8.50 4.62 -9.72
CA ALA A 251 -8.48 5.53 -10.87
C ALA A 251 -9.82 5.59 -11.64
N VAL A 252 -10.50 4.45 -11.80
CA VAL A 252 -11.86 4.41 -12.39
C VAL A 252 -12.88 5.18 -11.56
N PHE A 253 -12.84 5.06 -10.23
CA PHE A 253 -13.74 5.79 -9.34
C PHE A 253 -13.42 7.29 -9.28
N GLU A 254 -12.15 7.65 -9.29
CA GLU A 254 -11.72 9.06 -9.28
C GLU A 254 -12.04 9.77 -10.60
N GLU A 255 -11.89 9.10 -11.74
CA GLU A 255 -12.37 9.63 -13.03
C GLU A 255 -13.90 9.79 -13.05
N ALA A 256 -14.63 9.02 -12.23
CA ALA A 256 -16.05 9.18 -12.00
C ALA A 256 -16.40 10.28 -10.98
N ASP A 257 -15.43 11.08 -10.52
CA ASP A 257 -15.57 12.12 -9.49
C ASP A 257 -16.02 11.55 -8.13
N ILE A 258 -15.63 10.30 -7.85
CA ILE A 258 -15.87 9.60 -6.58
C ILE A 258 -14.55 9.45 -5.85
N LYS A 259 -14.38 10.22 -4.77
CA LYS A 259 -13.17 10.14 -3.95
C LYS A 259 -13.08 8.76 -3.28
N MET A 260 -12.01 8.02 -3.54
CA MET A 260 -11.87 6.63 -3.10
C MET A 260 -10.62 6.41 -2.23
N GLY A 261 -10.80 5.81 -1.05
CA GLY A 261 -9.71 5.27 -0.25
C GLY A 261 -9.22 3.91 -0.75
N LEU A 262 -7.94 3.60 -0.52
CA LEU A 262 -7.31 2.34 -0.85
C LEU A 262 -6.68 1.74 0.41
N VAL A 263 -6.98 0.48 0.70
CA VAL A 263 -6.33 -0.32 1.76
C VAL A 263 -5.63 -1.48 1.07
N GLY A 264 -4.30 -1.49 1.06
CA GLY A 264 -3.56 -2.37 0.17
C GLY A 264 -2.14 -2.69 0.63
N SER A 265 -1.50 -3.63 -0.07
CA SER A 265 -0.15 -4.09 0.29
C SER A 265 0.94 -3.08 -0.05
N ASN A 266 0.57 -1.97 -0.68
CA ASN A 266 1.41 -0.79 -0.94
C ASN A 266 1.09 0.38 0.01
N GLY A 267 0.16 0.20 0.96
CA GLY A 267 -0.17 1.14 2.03
C GLY A 267 -1.66 1.46 2.05
N ASN A 268 -2.03 2.35 2.97
CA ASN A 268 -3.40 2.83 3.13
C ASN A 268 -3.46 4.31 2.73
N TYR A 269 -4.38 4.66 1.85
CA TYR A 269 -4.44 5.98 1.20
C TYR A 269 -5.87 6.49 1.10
N VAL A 270 -6.05 7.79 1.17
CA VAL A 270 -7.30 8.47 0.78
C VAL A 270 -7.10 9.31 -0.49
N ASP A 271 -5.89 9.84 -0.64
CA ASP A 271 -5.42 10.65 -1.77
C ASP A 271 -3.97 10.25 -2.07
N ASP A 272 -3.42 10.68 -3.20
CA ASP A 272 -2.04 10.35 -3.61
C ASP A 272 -0.99 10.74 -2.55
N ASP A 273 -1.27 11.83 -1.83
CA ASP A 273 -0.39 12.37 -0.78
C ASP A 273 -0.86 12.04 0.66
N LEU A 274 -2.09 11.57 0.85
CA LEU A 274 -2.68 11.35 2.18
C LEU A 274 -2.64 9.87 2.54
N LYS A 275 -1.57 9.48 3.23
CA LYS A 275 -1.39 8.15 3.83
C LYS A 275 -2.10 8.05 5.17
N LEU A 276 -2.64 6.88 5.47
CA LEU A 276 -3.24 6.56 6.77
C LEU A 276 -2.34 5.63 7.59
N THR A 277 -2.37 5.79 8.92
CA THR A 277 -1.86 4.80 9.87
C THR A 277 -2.82 3.61 9.96
N ALA A 278 -2.41 2.50 10.56
CA ALA A 278 -3.22 1.31 10.81
C ALA A 278 -4.42 1.62 11.71
N GLN A 279 -4.31 2.68 12.53
CA GLN A 279 -5.40 3.19 13.36
C GLN A 279 -6.32 4.17 12.61
N GLY A 280 -6.15 4.34 11.30
CA GLY A 280 -7.00 5.19 10.46
C GLY A 280 -6.71 6.69 10.58
N GLY A 281 -5.73 7.09 11.38
CA GLY A 281 -5.29 8.48 11.48
C GLY A 281 -4.52 8.92 10.23
N VAL A 282 -4.44 10.23 9.99
CA VAL A 282 -3.53 10.79 8.98
C VAL A 282 -2.10 10.48 9.42
N TRP A 283 -1.35 9.80 8.56
CA TRP A 283 0.06 9.56 8.82
C TRP A 283 0.84 10.86 8.62
N GLU A 284 1.41 11.37 9.70
CA GLU A 284 2.36 12.48 9.68
C GLU A 284 3.77 11.99 9.97
N ARG A 285 4.76 12.65 9.38
CA ARG A 285 6.17 12.35 9.68
C ARG A 285 6.51 12.89 11.07
N ASP A 286 7.01 12.03 11.95
CA ASP A 286 7.52 12.43 13.26
C ASP A 286 8.69 13.43 13.18
N GLU A 287 9.45 13.44 12.08
CA GLU A 287 10.59 14.33 11.85
C GLU A 287 10.58 14.95 10.44
N GLU A 288 10.98 16.22 10.35
CA GLU A 288 11.13 16.93 9.07
C GLU A 288 12.24 16.32 8.21
N ASP A 289 11.96 16.09 6.92
CA ASP A 289 12.94 15.52 5.99
C ASP A 289 13.99 16.55 5.57
N VAL A 290 15.05 16.65 6.36
CA VAL A 290 16.21 17.48 6.05
C VAL A 290 17.02 16.98 4.83
N THR A 291 16.65 15.84 4.24
CA THR A 291 17.33 15.24 3.07
C THR A 291 16.55 15.36 1.76
N ARG A 292 15.31 15.87 1.78
CA ARG A 292 14.42 15.97 0.59
C ARG A 292 15.08 16.69 -0.60
N ASP A 293 15.84 17.73 -0.32
CA ASP A 293 16.52 18.56 -1.33
C ASP A 293 18.04 18.29 -1.39
N ARG A 294 18.52 17.22 -0.74
CA ARG A 294 19.95 16.94 -0.62
C ARG A 294 20.46 16.22 -1.87
N ALA A 295 21.11 16.97 -2.76
CA ALA A 295 21.97 16.37 -3.77
C ALA A 295 23.06 15.52 -3.07
N CYS A 296 23.12 14.23 -3.37
CA CYS A 296 24.05 13.29 -2.75
C CYS A 296 25.50 13.76 -2.98
N THR A 297 26.18 14.20 -1.92
CA THR A 297 27.52 14.82 -2.03
C THR A 297 28.68 13.80 -2.07
N SER A 298 28.40 12.49 -2.00
CA SER A 298 29.43 11.44 -2.08
C SER A 298 28.90 10.18 -2.76
N PRO A 299 29.55 9.66 -3.82
CA PRO A 299 29.17 8.38 -4.42
C PRO A 299 29.27 7.25 -3.38
N GLY A 300 28.18 6.53 -3.13
CA GLY A 300 28.21 5.29 -2.34
C GLY A 300 28.09 5.42 -0.81
N TRP A 301 27.77 6.61 -0.27
CA TRP A 301 27.51 6.77 1.17
C TRP A 301 26.17 7.45 1.40
N LEU A 302 25.12 6.63 1.53
CA LEU A 302 23.90 7.02 2.23
C LEU A 302 24.16 6.79 3.71
N ALA A 303 24.23 7.85 4.51
CA ALA A 303 24.09 7.67 5.96
C ALA A 303 22.72 7.02 6.17
N PRO A 304 22.60 5.90 6.91
CA PRO A 304 21.31 5.27 7.15
C PRO A 304 20.41 6.29 7.82
N TYR A 305 19.43 6.78 7.07
CA TYR A 305 18.37 7.61 7.61
C TYR A 305 17.53 6.68 8.49
N ARG A 306 17.54 6.94 9.80
CA ARG A 306 16.75 6.21 10.78
C ARG A 306 15.45 6.96 10.98
N GLY A 307 14.35 6.25 10.77
CA GLY A 307 13.01 6.77 11.03
C GLY A 307 12.47 7.52 9.83
N LYS A 308 11.78 6.83 8.92
CA LYS A 308 10.88 7.60 8.07
C LYS A 308 9.62 6.95 7.60
N TYR A 309 9.54 5.64 7.46
CA TYR A 309 8.32 5.04 6.95
C TYR A 309 8.09 3.74 7.67
N GLU A 310 7.12 3.76 8.58
CA GLU A 310 6.51 2.53 9.00
C GLU A 310 5.52 2.17 7.91
N PHE A 311 5.87 1.16 7.13
CA PHE A 311 4.90 0.44 6.37
C PHE A 311 4.16 -0.46 7.35
N GLU A 312 2.91 -0.14 7.63
CA GLU A 312 2.03 -1.04 8.36
C GLU A 312 1.41 -2.03 7.38
N GLU A 313 1.32 -3.28 7.83
CA GLU A 313 0.77 -4.37 7.02
C GLU A 313 -0.70 -4.10 6.70
N LEU A 314 -1.20 -4.80 5.66
CA LEU A 314 -2.63 -4.87 5.37
C LEU A 314 -3.41 -5.07 6.69
N GLY A 315 -4.55 -4.37 6.88
CA GLY A 315 -5.33 -4.41 8.12
C GLY A 315 -5.33 -5.80 8.78
N SER A 316 -4.58 -5.95 9.87
CA SER A 316 -4.20 -7.27 10.39
C SER A 316 -5.38 -8.00 11.04
N ASP A 317 -6.37 -7.24 11.50
CA ASP A 317 -7.57 -7.73 12.19
C ASP A 317 -8.81 -6.84 11.95
N ALA A 318 -9.91 -7.20 12.61
CA ALA A 318 -11.19 -6.51 12.48
C ALA A 318 -11.20 -5.08 13.04
N LEU A 319 -10.39 -4.76 14.04
CA LEU A 319 -10.29 -3.40 14.57
C LEU A 319 -9.67 -2.48 13.53
N GLN A 320 -8.56 -2.92 12.91
CA GLN A 320 -7.86 -2.13 11.91
C GLN A 320 -8.73 -1.87 10.66
N PHE A 321 -9.53 -2.83 10.21
CA PHE A 321 -10.46 -2.59 9.11
C PHE A 321 -11.50 -1.50 9.44
N GLN A 322 -12.03 -1.47 10.66
CA GLN A 322 -12.97 -0.42 11.10
C GLN A 322 -12.26 0.94 11.22
N GLN A 323 -11.08 0.96 11.83
CA GLN A 323 -10.25 2.16 11.97
C GLN A 323 -9.90 2.79 10.61
N LEU A 324 -9.38 1.98 9.68
CA LEU A 324 -9.01 2.43 8.35
C LEU A 324 -10.22 2.97 7.58
N THR A 325 -11.36 2.29 7.64
CA THR A 325 -12.56 2.77 6.93
C THR A 325 -13.18 4.01 7.57
N ALA A 326 -13.14 4.15 8.90
CA ALA A 326 -13.50 5.38 9.58
C ALA A 326 -12.59 6.53 9.14
N GLY A 327 -11.27 6.33 9.17
CA GLY A 327 -10.29 7.30 8.69
C GLY A 327 -10.51 7.71 7.23
N ILE A 328 -10.82 6.76 6.36
CA ILE A 328 -11.16 7.03 4.95
C ILE A 328 -12.41 7.92 4.85
N LEU A 329 -13.45 7.60 5.60
CA LEU A 329 -14.71 8.34 5.63
C LEU A 329 -14.54 9.76 6.18
N ASP A 330 -13.83 9.91 7.29
CA ASP A 330 -13.55 11.19 7.95
C ASP A 330 -12.77 12.15 7.06
N ASN A 331 -11.94 11.60 6.15
CA ASN A 331 -11.22 12.36 5.13
C ASN A 331 -12.04 12.60 3.84
N GLY A 332 -13.35 12.40 3.91
CA GLY A 332 -14.33 12.78 2.87
C GLY A 332 -14.39 11.84 1.68
N ALA A 333 -13.81 10.64 1.76
CA ALA A 333 -13.98 9.64 0.71
C ALA A 333 -15.42 9.10 0.72
N GLN A 334 -15.89 8.71 -0.46
CA GLN A 334 -17.22 8.15 -0.69
C GLN A 334 -17.17 6.64 -0.97
N ALA A 335 -15.99 6.12 -1.30
CA ALA A 335 -15.76 4.72 -1.59
C ALA A 335 -14.43 4.25 -0.99
N ALA A 336 -14.29 2.94 -0.80
CA ALA A 336 -13.04 2.33 -0.36
C ALA A 336 -12.81 1.00 -1.07
N VAL A 337 -11.64 0.81 -1.67
CA VAL A 337 -11.18 -0.47 -2.19
C VAL A 337 -10.19 -1.10 -1.23
N MET A 338 -10.44 -2.34 -0.84
CA MET A 338 -9.69 -3.07 0.17
C MET A 338 -9.18 -4.38 -0.39
N GLU A 339 -7.87 -4.58 -0.35
CA GLU A 339 -7.31 -5.91 -0.57
C GLU A 339 -7.63 -6.81 0.63
N VAL A 340 -8.13 -8.03 0.35
CA VAL A 340 -8.48 -9.00 1.39
C VAL A 340 -7.79 -10.32 1.08
N SER A 341 -6.86 -10.71 1.94
CA SER A 341 -6.17 -11.99 1.85
C SER A 341 -7.02 -13.14 2.38
N ALA A 342 -6.75 -14.36 1.90
CA ALA A 342 -7.42 -15.56 2.41
C ALA A 342 -7.20 -15.77 3.92
N GLU A 343 -6.03 -15.39 4.43
CA GLU A 343 -5.70 -15.50 5.85
C GLU A 343 -6.53 -14.55 6.71
N GLN A 344 -6.75 -13.31 6.25
CA GLN A 344 -7.66 -12.36 6.91
C GLN A 344 -9.10 -12.87 6.92
N ILE A 345 -9.56 -13.51 5.83
CA ILE A 345 -10.91 -14.11 5.81
C ILE A 345 -10.99 -15.29 6.77
N ARG A 346 -9.98 -16.17 6.80
CA ARG A 346 -9.89 -17.33 7.70
C ARG A 346 -9.94 -16.90 9.17
N CYS A 347 -9.16 -15.88 9.52
CA CYS A 347 -9.10 -15.32 10.87
C CYS A 347 -10.27 -14.36 11.16
N LYS A 348 -11.22 -14.21 10.24
CA LYS A 348 -12.41 -13.36 10.35
C LYS A 348 -12.08 -11.88 10.61
N ALA A 349 -10.93 -11.40 10.11
CA ALA A 349 -10.54 -10.00 10.18
C ALA A 349 -11.54 -9.09 9.43
N THR A 350 -12.28 -9.61 8.45
CA THR A 350 -13.33 -8.85 7.76
C THR A 350 -14.70 -8.90 8.46
N ARG A 351 -14.79 -9.48 9.66
CA ARG A 351 -16.04 -9.49 10.43
C ARG A 351 -16.49 -8.06 10.73
N GLY A 352 -17.79 -7.79 10.56
CA GLY A 352 -18.36 -6.46 10.77
C GLY A 352 -18.22 -5.52 9.57
N MET A 353 -17.52 -5.93 8.51
CA MET A 353 -17.47 -5.20 7.25
C MET A 353 -18.72 -5.46 6.42
N ASN A 354 -19.32 -4.40 5.88
CA ASN A 354 -20.39 -4.48 4.89
C ASN A 354 -19.84 -4.10 3.52
N PHE A 355 -19.58 -5.08 2.66
CA PHE A 355 -19.10 -4.82 1.30
C PHE A 355 -20.26 -4.67 0.31
N ASP A 356 -20.19 -3.67 -0.55
CA ASP A 356 -21.09 -3.48 -1.69
C ASP A 356 -20.63 -4.31 -2.88
N ILE A 357 -19.32 -4.43 -3.10
CA ILE A 357 -18.77 -5.23 -4.19
C ILE A 357 -17.70 -6.17 -3.64
N VAL A 358 -17.81 -7.46 -3.94
CA VAL A 358 -16.74 -8.43 -3.68
C VAL A 358 -16.25 -8.99 -5.02
N ALA A 359 -14.96 -8.84 -5.29
CA ALA A 359 -14.34 -9.24 -6.54
C ALA A 359 -13.32 -10.35 -6.32
N LEU A 360 -13.41 -11.42 -7.12
CA LEU A 360 -12.41 -12.47 -7.21
C LEU A 360 -11.39 -12.10 -8.29
N THR A 361 -10.13 -11.93 -7.90
CA THR A 361 -9.01 -11.61 -8.82
C THR A 361 -8.43 -12.88 -9.45
N SER A 362 -7.56 -13.58 -8.74
CA SER A 362 -7.13 -14.93 -9.10
C SER A 362 -6.62 -15.73 -7.91
N LEU A 363 -6.86 -17.04 -7.89
CA LEU A 363 -6.38 -17.97 -6.87
C LEU A 363 -5.08 -18.70 -7.29
N ASP A 364 -4.57 -18.41 -8.48
CA ASP A 364 -3.36 -19.03 -9.01
C ASP A 364 -2.15 -18.85 -8.07
N GLY A 365 -1.29 -19.87 -8.03
CA GLY A 365 -0.11 -19.94 -7.19
C GLY A 365 -0.37 -20.12 -5.68
N ALA A 366 -1.60 -19.87 -5.19
CA ALA A 366 -1.92 -19.99 -3.76
C ALA A 366 -2.09 -21.45 -3.30
N ARG A 367 -2.58 -22.29 -4.21
CA ARG A 367 -2.93 -23.72 -4.03
C ARG A 367 -1.74 -24.56 -3.55
N VAL A 368 -0.51 -24.14 -3.87
CA VAL A 368 0.73 -24.86 -3.54
C VAL A 368 1.26 -24.51 -2.14
N ASN A 369 0.94 -23.32 -1.62
CA ASN A 369 1.54 -22.78 -0.39
C ASN A 369 0.67 -22.91 0.85
N TYR A 370 -0.62 -23.21 0.70
CA TYR A 370 -1.56 -23.36 1.80
C TYR A 370 -1.60 -24.80 2.34
N ASN A 371 -0.47 -25.30 2.84
CA ASN A 371 -0.33 -26.64 3.45
C ASN A 371 -0.84 -27.83 2.60
N GLY A 372 -1.00 -27.66 1.28
CA GLY A 372 -1.57 -28.67 0.38
C GLY A 372 -3.08 -28.91 0.52
N LEU A 373 -3.82 -28.03 1.21
CA LEU A 373 -5.26 -28.12 1.44
C LEU A 373 -6.03 -27.12 0.56
N ASP A 374 -5.94 -27.38 -0.73
CA ASP A 374 -6.45 -26.52 -1.79
C ASP A 374 -7.96 -26.21 -1.69
N ALA A 375 -8.76 -27.22 -1.33
CA ALA A 375 -10.20 -27.06 -1.14
C ALA A 375 -10.55 -26.17 0.08
N GLU A 376 -9.72 -26.16 1.12
CA GLU A 376 -9.94 -25.31 2.29
C GLU A 376 -9.62 -23.85 1.97
N TYR A 377 -8.55 -23.60 1.20
CA TYR A 377 -8.20 -22.25 0.74
C TYR A 377 -9.33 -21.63 -0.09
N THR A 378 -9.82 -22.34 -1.11
CA THR A 378 -10.94 -21.88 -1.95
C THR A 378 -12.19 -21.64 -1.11
N ALA A 379 -12.51 -22.54 -0.17
CA ALA A 379 -13.66 -22.37 0.72
C ALA A 379 -13.55 -21.12 1.60
N HIS A 380 -12.36 -20.82 2.15
CA HIS A 380 -12.13 -19.61 2.92
C HIS A 380 -12.34 -18.35 2.08
N VAL A 381 -11.76 -18.27 0.89
CA VAL A 381 -11.97 -17.11 0.01
C VAL A 381 -13.44 -16.97 -0.38
N ALA A 382 -14.16 -18.09 -0.58
CA ALA A 382 -15.58 -18.06 -0.89
C ALA A 382 -16.44 -17.51 0.27
N GLU A 383 -16.01 -17.60 1.54
CA GLU A 383 -16.79 -17.08 2.68
C GLU A 383 -17.13 -15.60 2.55
N VAL A 384 -16.24 -14.76 1.99
CA VAL A 384 -16.55 -13.32 1.85
C VAL A 384 -17.71 -13.07 0.88
N PHE A 385 -17.94 -13.96 -0.10
CA PHE A 385 -19.07 -13.87 -1.02
C PHE A 385 -20.40 -14.24 -0.37
N LYS A 386 -20.40 -15.09 0.68
CA LYS A 386 -21.62 -15.42 1.44
C LYS A 386 -22.19 -14.22 2.20
N GLY A 387 -21.37 -13.20 2.47
CA GLY A 387 -21.82 -11.96 3.09
C GLY A 387 -22.74 -11.13 2.19
N LEU A 388 -22.74 -11.40 0.88
CA LEU A 388 -23.57 -10.70 -0.08
C LEU A 388 -25.01 -11.23 -0.02
N SER A 389 -25.94 -10.37 0.40
CA SER A 389 -27.34 -10.72 0.66
C SER A 389 -28.36 -9.71 0.13
N ASN A 390 -27.94 -8.48 -0.23
CA ASN A 390 -28.81 -7.42 -0.72
C ASN A 390 -28.64 -7.20 -2.23
N ALA A 391 -29.54 -7.76 -3.03
CA ALA A 391 -29.52 -7.63 -4.49
C ALA A 391 -29.69 -6.19 -5.01
N GLU A 392 -30.16 -5.25 -4.20
CA GLU A 392 -30.33 -3.85 -4.64
C GLU A 392 -29.00 -3.10 -4.63
N THR A 393 -28.22 -3.25 -3.56
CA THR A 393 -26.99 -2.48 -3.33
C THR A 393 -25.71 -3.28 -3.59
N GLN A 394 -25.75 -4.60 -3.49
CA GLN A 394 -24.54 -5.43 -3.54
C GLN A 394 -24.35 -6.15 -4.87
N ARG A 395 -23.11 -6.39 -5.26
CA ARG A 395 -22.71 -7.10 -6.49
C ARG A 395 -21.53 -8.03 -6.23
N ALA A 396 -21.41 -9.07 -7.04
CA ALA A 396 -20.21 -9.90 -7.10
C ALA A 396 -19.51 -9.74 -8.46
N VAL A 397 -18.17 -9.75 -8.44
CA VAL A 397 -17.35 -9.78 -9.64
C VAL A 397 -16.52 -11.06 -9.63
N ILE A 398 -16.66 -11.91 -10.66
CA ILE A 398 -16.10 -13.26 -10.65
C ILE A 398 -15.23 -13.50 -11.88
N ASN A 399 -13.98 -13.93 -11.64
CA ASN A 399 -13.07 -14.41 -12.67
C ASN A 399 -13.46 -15.83 -13.11
N LYS A 400 -13.89 -15.98 -14.37
CA LYS A 400 -14.26 -17.26 -14.99
C LYS A 400 -13.05 -18.13 -15.37
N ASP A 401 -11.84 -17.61 -15.30
CA ASP A 401 -10.62 -18.39 -15.51
C ASP A 401 -10.33 -19.34 -14.34
N GLU A 402 -10.95 -19.09 -13.19
CA GLU A 402 -10.79 -19.92 -12.00
C GLU A 402 -11.54 -21.25 -12.14
N ILE A 403 -10.83 -22.35 -11.87
CA ILE A 403 -11.36 -23.72 -11.95
C ILE A 403 -12.64 -23.88 -11.12
N ASP A 404 -12.70 -23.22 -9.96
CA ASP A 404 -13.80 -23.30 -9.00
C ASP A 404 -14.74 -22.08 -9.07
N SER A 405 -14.76 -21.35 -10.19
CA SER A 405 -15.61 -20.14 -10.38
C SER A 405 -17.10 -20.40 -10.08
N ASP A 406 -17.62 -21.57 -10.43
CA ASP A 406 -19.00 -21.99 -10.15
C ASP A 406 -19.36 -21.95 -8.64
N LEU A 407 -18.39 -22.23 -7.75
CA LEU A 407 -18.60 -22.16 -6.30
C LEU A 407 -18.87 -20.73 -5.84
N PHE A 408 -18.10 -19.78 -6.37
CA PHE A 408 -18.26 -18.36 -6.06
C PHE A 408 -19.59 -17.83 -6.58
N GLU A 409 -20.02 -18.28 -7.76
CA GLU A 409 -21.34 -17.97 -8.32
C GLU A 409 -22.48 -18.53 -7.47
N GLU A 410 -22.35 -19.76 -6.98
CA GLU A 410 -23.33 -20.35 -6.06
C GLU A 410 -23.45 -19.51 -4.79
N TYR A 411 -22.32 -19.07 -4.22
CA TYR A 411 -22.31 -18.32 -2.96
C TYR A 411 -22.82 -16.88 -3.15
N ALA A 412 -22.53 -16.26 -4.29
CA ALA A 412 -23.01 -14.94 -4.65
C ALA A 412 -24.41 -14.93 -5.30
N SER A 413 -25.09 -16.08 -5.41
CA SER A 413 -26.35 -16.22 -6.16
C SER A 413 -27.51 -15.35 -5.66
N SER A 414 -27.38 -14.75 -4.48
CA SER A 414 -28.36 -13.81 -3.91
C SER A 414 -28.24 -12.39 -4.45
N VAL A 415 -27.18 -12.07 -5.20
CA VAL A 415 -26.91 -10.73 -5.75
C VAL A 415 -26.56 -10.79 -7.25
N PRO A 416 -26.67 -9.67 -8.00
CA PRO A 416 -26.21 -9.65 -9.39
C PRO A 416 -24.70 -9.90 -9.49
N ILE A 417 -24.32 -10.71 -10.49
CA ILE A 417 -22.94 -11.14 -10.73
C ILE A 417 -22.49 -10.54 -12.07
N VAL A 418 -21.31 -9.92 -12.08
CA VAL A 418 -20.58 -9.55 -13.30
C VAL A 418 -19.39 -10.48 -13.43
N THR A 419 -19.24 -11.11 -14.58
CA THR A 419 -18.20 -12.11 -14.83
C THR A 419 -17.15 -11.55 -15.79
N TYR A 420 -15.89 -11.92 -15.58
CA TYR A 420 -14.83 -11.59 -16.53
C TYR A 420 -13.91 -12.78 -16.80
N THR A 421 -13.18 -12.74 -17.90
CA THR A 421 -12.22 -13.78 -18.30
C THR A 421 -11.09 -13.15 -19.09
N THR A 422 -9.89 -13.72 -18.97
CA THR A 422 -8.76 -13.45 -19.87
C THR A 422 -8.63 -14.54 -20.93
N ASP A 423 -9.21 -15.72 -20.70
CA ASP A 423 -9.26 -16.83 -21.64
C ASP A 423 -10.37 -16.64 -22.70
N LEU A 424 -9.93 -16.47 -23.95
CA LEU A 424 -10.82 -16.35 -25.11
C LEU A 424 -11.70 -17.58 -25.35
N ASP A 425 -11.35 -18.76 -24.82
CA ASP A 425 -12.16 -19.96 -24.92
C ASP A 425 -13.38 -19.89 -23.96
N ASN A 426 -13.26 -19.15 -22.85
CA ASN A 426 -14.32 -18.95 -21.86
C ASN A 426 -15.24 -17.76 -22.16
N ARG A 427 -14.97 -16.98 -23.23
CA ARG A 427 -15.69 -15.74 -23.58
C ARG A 427 -17.21 -15.87 -23.73
N VAL A 428 -17.75 -17.06 -24.01
CA VAL A 428 -19.20 -17.26 -24.22
C VAL A 428 -19.98 -17.18 -22.91
N GLY A 429 -19.31 -17.35 -21.76
CA GLY A 429 -19.91 -17.32 -20.43
C GLY A 429 -19.44 -16.16 -19.55
N ALA A 430 -18.78 -15.14 -20.14
CA ALA A 430 -18.25 -14.00 -19.41
C ALA A 430 -18.80 -12.67 -19.95
N ASP A 431 -19.04 -11.71 -19.06
CA ASP A 431 -19.52 -10.37 -19.43
C ASP A 431 -18.39 -9.50 -19.99
N VAL A 432 -17.21 -9.55 -19.37
CA VAL A 432 -16.04 -8.75 -19.74
C VAL A 432 -14.90 -9.65 -20.21
N PHE A 433 -14.36 -9.39 -21.40
CA PHE A 433 -13.20 -10.13 -21.91
C PHE A 433 -12.39 -9.32 -22.94
N PRO A 434 -11.08 -9.60 -23.08
CA PRO A 434 -10.25 -8.95 -24.10
C PRO A 434 -10.61 -9.48 -25.50
N ALA A 435 -11.10 -8.64 -26.40
CA ALA A 435 -11.26 -8.98 -27.82
C ALA A 435 -9.92 -8.96 -28.58
N ARG A 436 -8.99 -8.11 -28.15
CA ARG A 436 -7.63 -8.00 -28.70
C ARG A 436 -6.70 -7.42 -27.63
N VAL A 437 -5.46 -7.91 -27.58
CA VAL A 437 -4.41 -7.34 -26.73
C VAL A 437 -3.12 -7.21 -27.55
N ASP A 438 -2.49 -6.04 -27.48
CA ASP A 438 -1.18 -5.77 -28.03
C ASP A 438 -0.24 -5.34 -26.89
N TYR A 439 0.88 -6.04 -26.74
CA TYR A 439 1.86 -5.80 -25.67
C TYR A 439 3.04 -4.97 -26.14
N SER A 440 3.52 -4.07 -25.29
CA SER A 440 4.79 -3.37 -25.46
C SER A 440 5.55 -3.27 -24.13
N LEU A 441 6.74 -2.66 -24.16
CA LEU A 441 7.55 -2.39 -22.96
C LEU A 441 7.08 -1.16 -22.16
N PHE A 442 6.13 -0.40 -22.68
CA PHE A 442 5.66 0.86 -22.10
C PHE A 442 4.18 0.82 -21.73
N GLU A 443 3.40 0.13 -22.55
CA GLU A 443 1.94 0.12 -22.46
C GLU A 443 1.36 -1.22 -22.89
N THR A 444 0.17 -1.52 -22.38
CA THR A 444 -0.69 -2.62 -22.82
C THR A 444 -1.94 -2.01 -23.46
N ALA A 445 -2.07 -2.20 -24.78
CA ALA A 445 -3.26 -1.78 -25.52
C ALA A 445 -4.25 -2.95 -25.60
N ILE A 446 -5.49 -2.70 -25.19
CA ILE A 446 -6.52 -3.72 -25.04
C ILE A 446 -7.87 -3.23 -25.57
N SER A 447 -8.51 -4.07 -26.39
CA SER A 447 -9.89 -3.94 -26.81
C SER A 447 -10.75 -4.78 -25.88
N LEU A 448 -11.54 -4.16 -25.02
CA LEU A 448 -12.46 -4.85 -24.10
C LEU A 448 -13.84 -4.98 -24.73
N SER A 449 -14.40 -6.19 -24.68
CA SER A 449 -15.81 -6.45 -24.97
C SER A 449 -16.59 -6.49 -23.67
N THR A 450 -17.67 -5.71 -23.57
CA THR A 450 -18.53 -5.64 -22.38
C THR A 450 -20.01 -5.65 -22.76
N PRO A 451 -20.95 -5.87 -21.82
CA PRO A 451 -22.39 -5.77 -22.10
C PRO A 451 -22.84 -4.37 -22.51
N ALA A 452 -22.09 -3.33 -22.08
CA ALA A 452 -22.35 -1.93 -22.42
C ALA A 452 -21.79 -1.53 -23.80
N GLY A 453 -20.99 -2.39 -24.43
CA GLY A 453 -20.32 -2.14 -25.71
C GLY A 453 -18.84 -2.48 -25.66
N ASN A 454 -18.14 -2.19 -26.75
CA ASN A 454 -16.70 -2.39 -26.83
C ASN A 454 -15.98 -1.08 -26.56
N VAL A 455 -14.82 -1.17 -25.90
CA VAL A 455 -13.96 -0.02 -25.64
C VAL A 455 -12.50 -0.38 -25.85
N GLU A 456 -11.73 0.57 -26.38
CA GLU A 456 -10.28 0.45 -26.52
C GLU A 456 -9.64 1.24 -25.37
N VAL A 457 -8.63 0.64 -24.74
CA VAL A 457 -7.92 1.22 -23.59
C VAL A 457 -6.43 1.01 -23.80
N VAL A 458 -5.62 2.03 -23.50
CA VAL A 458 -4.16 1.92 -23.45
C VAL A 458 -3.68 2.21 -22.03
N VAL A 459 -3.21 1.18 -21.33
CA VAL A 459 -2.78 1.28 -19.94
C VAL A 459 -1.25 1.29 -19.85
N GLY A 460 -0.66 2.16 -19.03
CA GLY A 460 0.79 2.29 -18.84
C GLY A 460 1.49 1.11 -18.13
N LEU A 461 0.81 -0.03 -18.03
CA LEU A 461 1.30 -1.22 -17.34
C LEU A 461 1.83 -2.27 -18.32
N VAL A 462 2.90 -2.94 -17.92
CA VAL A 462 3.66 -3.85 -18.80
C VAL A 462 3.33 -5.32 -18.51
N GLY A 463 2.93 -6.04 -19.56
CA GLY A 463 2.92 -7.50 -19.61
C GLY A 463 1.54 -8.16 -19.63
N GLU A 464 1.49 -9.39 -20.12
CA GLU A 464 0.27 -10.20 -20.27
C GLU A 464 -0.52 -10.39 -18.97
N HIS A 465 0.19 -10.48 -17.86
CA HIS A 465 -0.41 -10.65 -16.54
C HIS A 465 -1.20 -9.44 -16.05
N MET A 466 -1.11 -8.29 -16.73
CA MET A 466 -1.91 -7.09 -16.43
C MET A 466 -3.33 -7.15 -17.01
N VAL A 467 -3.59 -8.04 -17.98
CA VAL A 467 -4.90 -8.17 -18.62
C VAL A 467 -5.99 -8.57 -17.61
N GLY A 468 -5.69 -9.49 -16.69
CA GLY A 468 -6.62 -9.92 -15.63
C GLY A 468 -7.06 -8.77 -14.73
N PRO A 469 -6.13 -8.03 -14.10
CA PRO A 469 -6.44 -6.82 -13.34
C PRO A 469 -7.24 -5.77 -14.12
N ILE A 470 -6.92 -5.53 -15.39
CA ILE A 470 -7.66 -4.58 -16.25
C ILE A 470 -9.11 -5.04 -16.46
N CYS A 471 -9.32 -6.31 -16.83
CA CYS A 471 -10.67 -6.88 -16.97
C CYS A 471 -11.45 -6.84 -15.65
N CYS A 472 -10.80 -7.14 -14.53
CA CYS A 472 -11.42 -7.11 -13.20
C CYS A 472 -11.86 -5.70 -12.83
N ALA A 473 -11.00 -4.70 -13.00
CA ALA A 473 -11.31 -3.30 -12.72
C ALA A 473 -12.46 -2.78 -13.61
N ALA A 474 -12.47 -3.14 -14.91
CA ALA A 474 -13.57 -2.83 -15.80
C ALA A 474 -14.89 -3.49 -15.36
N ALA A 475 -14.85 -4.75 -14.92
CA ALA A 475 -16.01 -5.46 -14.40
C ALA A 475 -16.53 -4.84 -13.09
N ILE A 476 -15.65 -4.38 -12.20
CA ILE A 476 -16.02 -3.64 -10.98
C ILE A 476 -16.67 -2.30 -11.34
N GLY A 477 -16.10 -1.55 -12.30
CA GLY A 477 -16.70 -0.30 -12.78
C GLY A 477 -18.10 -0.50 -13.35
N LEU A 478 -18.32 -1.57 -14.11
CA LEU A 478 -19.65 -1.94 -14.63
C LEU A 478 -20.61 -2.36 -13.50
N ALA A 479 -20.13 -3.12 -12.51
CA ALA A 479 -20.92 -3.51 -11.34
C ALA A 479 -21.34 -2.29 -10.50
N ALA A 480 -20.49 -1.27 -10.44
CA ALA A 480 -20.76 0.02 -9.82
C ALA A 480 -21.58 0.99 -10.71
N GLU A 481 -22.04 0.53 -11.88
CA GLU A 481 -22.83 1.31 -12.85
C GLU A 481 -22.11 2.56 -13.39
N ILE A 482 -20.78 2.55 -13.43
CA ILE A 482 -19.96 3.63 -14.00
C ILE A 482 -20.03 3.57 -15.54
N PRO A 483 -20.20 4.72 -16.25
CA PRO A 483 -20.21 4.76 -17.71
C PRO A 483 -18.92 4.19 -18.34
N LEU A 484 -19.06 3.44 -19.44
CA LEU A 484 -17.95 2.72 -20.07
C LEU A 484 -16.80 3.64 -20.54
N ASP A 485 -17.11 4.88 -20.95
CA ASP A 485 -16.12 5.89 -21.33
C ASP A 485 -15.32 6.42 -20.13
N VAL A 486 -15.96 6.54 -18.96
CA VAL A 486 -15.30 6.90 -17.69
C VAL A 486 -14.42 5.76 -17.20
N ILE A 487 -14.89 4.51 -17.30
CA ILE A 487 -14.08 3.32 -16.99
C ILE A 487 -12.81 3.31 -17.83
N ALA A 488 -12.93 3.53 -19.15
CA ALA A 488 -11.77 3.57 -20.02
C ALA A 488 -10.79 4.69 -19.64
N ALA A 489 -11.28 5.91 -19.45
CA ALA A 489 -10.44 7.04 -19.07
C ALA A 489 -9.71 6.80 -17.73
N GLY A 490 -10.38 6.23 -16.73
CA GLY A 490 -9.75 5.89 -15.45
C GLY A 490 -8.69 4.79 -15.57
N LEU A 491 -8.91 3.78 -16.42
CA LEU A 491 -7.89 2.76 -16.70
C LEU A 491 -6.66 3.36 -17.42
N GLU A 492 -6.86 4.30 -18.35
CA GLU A 492 -5.79 5.01 -19.07
C GLU A 492 -5.03 6.02 -18.20
N ALA A 493 -5.64 6.50 -17.11
CA ALA A 493 -5.01 7.46 -16.20
C ALA A 493 -3.83 6.87 -15.41
N ILE A 494 -3.76 5.54 -15.29
CA ILE A 494 -2.66 4.87 -14.61
C ILE A 494 -1.44 4.78 -15.53
N GLU A 495 -0.41 5.57 -15.21
CA GLU A 495 0.90 5.50 -15.86
C GLU A 495 1.81 4.45 -15.20
N VAL A 496 1.86 4.39 -13.87
CA VAL A 496 2.75 3.51 -13.11
C VAL A 496 2.09 3.08 -11.81
N ILE A 497 2.26 1.81 -11.42
CA ILE A 497 1.91 1.33 -10.08
C ILE A 497 3.21 0.99 -9.35
N PRO A 498 3.49 1.59 -8.18
CA PRO A 498 4.73 1.36 -7.44
C PRO A 498 5.01 -0.14 -7.23
N GLY A 499 6.19 -0.58 -7.67
CA GLY A 499 6.65 -1.97 -7.51
C GLY A 499 5.85 -3.06 -8.23
N ARG A 500 5.00 -2.70 -9.21
CA ARG A 500 4.25 -3.65 -10.05
C ARG A 500 4.61 -3.41 -11.52
N MET A 501 5.63 -4.13 -12.00
CA MET A 501 6.28 -3.89 -13.31
C MET A 501 6.55 -2.40 -13.57
N GLU A 502 6.99 -1.69 -12.52
CA GLU A 502 7.23 -0.26 -12.55
C GLU A 502 8.40 0.06 -13.49
N LEU A 503 8.12 0.79 -14.57
CA LEU A 503 9.12 1.24 -15.52
C LEU A 503 9.88 2.45 -14.97
N ILE A 504 11.20 2.31 -14.86
CA ILE A 504 12.10 3.40 -14.50
C ILE A 504 12.77 3.92 -15.77
N ASP A 505 12.32 5.08 -16.24
CA ASP A 505 12.86 5.76 -17.42
C ASP A 505 13.48 7.12 -17.04
N GLU A 506 14.79 7.25 -17.27
CA GLU A 506 15.57 8.48 -17.11
C GLU A 506 16.24 8.87 -18.45
N GLY A 507 15.70 8.40 -19.58
CA GLY A 507 16.14 8.69 -20.94
C GLY A 507 17.16 7.71 -21.53
N GLN A 508 17.31 6.52 -20.95
CA GLN A 508 18.25 5.50 -21.41
C GLN A 508 17.72 4.66 -22.60
N GLU A 509 18.59 3.91 -23.28
CA GLU A 509 18.23 3.06 -24.44
C GLU A 509 17.83 1.61 -24.08
N PHE A 510 17.62 1.32 -22.80
CA PHE A 510 17.24 0.00 -22.28
C PHE A 510 16.18 0.14 -21.18
N SER A 511 15.36 -0.88 -20.94
CA SER A 511 14.30 -0.76 -19.93
C SER A 511 14.79 -1.25 -18.56
N VAL A 512 14.37 -0.56 -17.50
CA VAL A 512 14.56 -1.01 -16.12
C VAL A 512 13.19 -1.14 -15.49
N LEU A 513 12.85 -2.33 -15.00
CA LEU A 513 11.56 -2.67 -14.40
C LEU A 513 11.75 -3.13 -12.96
N VAL A 514 10.93 -2.62 -12.05
CA VAL A 514 10.87 -3.04 -10.64
C VAL A 514 9.57 -3.78 -10.38
N ASP A 515 9.65 -4.99 -9.83
CA ASP A 515 8.47 -5.80 -9.53
C ASP A 515 8.58 -6.57 -8.21
N SER A 516 7.46 -6.70 -7.52
CA SER A 516 7.28 -7.43 -6.27
C SER A 516 7.30 -8.97 -6.38
N ALA A 517 7.43 -9.56 -7.58
CA ALA A 517 7.41 -11.00 -7.76
C ALA A 517 8.47 -11.71 -6.92
N ASN A 518 8.01 -12.54 -5.98
CA ASN A 518 8.84 -13.26 -5.02
C ASN A 518 8.56 -14.77 -4.94
N THR A 519 7.58 -15.28 -5.68
CA THR A 519 7.30 -16.73 -5.83
C THR A 519 7.82 -17.26 -7.16
N PRO A 520 8.06 -18.58 -7.30
CA PRO A 520 8.51 -19.16 -8.57
C PRO A 520 7.63 -18.79 -9.77
N GLU A 521 6.31 -18.88 -9.60
CA GLU A 521 5.32 -18.61 -10.66
C GLU A 521 5.28 -17.13 -11.01
N ALA A 522 5.34 -16.24 -10.01
CA ALA A 522 5.35 -14.80 -10.24
C ALA A 522 6.63 -14.35 -10.98
N ILE A 523 7.78 -14.91 -10.59
CA ILE A 523 9.08 -14.63 -11.22
C ILE A 523 9.10 -15.14 -12.66
N GLU A 524 8.63 -16.37 -12.88
CA GLU A 524 8.50 -16.93 -14.23
C GLU A 524 7.64 -16.03 -15.13
N ARG A 525 6.48 -15.60 -14.62
CA ARG A 525 5.55 -14.75 -15.34
C ARG A 525 6.14 -13.37 -15.64
N ALA A 526 6.83 -12.75 -14.69
CA ALA A 526 7.48 -11.46 -14.89
C ALA A 526 8.55 -11.54 -15.99
N ILE A 527 9.45 -12.52 -15.91
CA ILE A 527 10.53 -12.70 -16.90
C ILE A 527 9.96 -13.04 -18.29
N ARG A 528 8.96 -13.93 -18.37
CA ARG A 528 8.32 -14.28 -19.65
C ARG A 528 7.60 -13.10 -20.29
N SER A 529 6.92 -12.27 -19.49
CA SER A 529 6.24 -11.07 -19.97
C SER A 529 7.23 -10.10 -20.62
N VAL A 530 8.39 -9.90 -20.00
CA VAL A 530 9.47 -9.09 -20.57
C VAL A 530 10.03 -9.70 -21.85
N ARG A 531 10.29 -11.02 -21.87
CA ARG A 531 10.78 -11.68 -23.09
C ARG A 531 9.82 -11.58 -24.27
N ALA A 532 8.52 -11.57 -24.02
CA ALA A 532 7.50 -11.47 -25.05
C ALA A 532 7.55 -10.14 -25.83
N THR A 533 8.20 -9.10 -25.28
CA THR A 533 8.36 -7.80 -25.96
C THR A 533 9.47 -7.80 -27.02
N GLY A 534 10.29 -8.86 -27.08
CA GLY A 534 11.40 -8.97 -28.04
C GLY A 534 12.71 -8.34 -27.60
N CYS A 535 12.91 -8.11 -26.29
CA CYS A 535 14.17 -7.60 -25.73
C CYS A 535 15.39 -8.48 -26.11
N ALA A 536 16.56 -7.87 -26.21
CA ALA A 536 17.80 -8.55 -26.57
C ALA A 536 18.29 -9.50 -25.48
N ARG A 537 18.35 -9.03 -24.23
CA ARG A 537 18.73 -9.81 -23.05
C ARG A 537 17.86 -9.45 -21.85
N VAL A 538 17.61 -10.43 -21.00
CA VAL A 538 17.01 -10.21 -19.67
C VAL A 538 18.09 -10.31 -18.59
N ILE A 539 18.27 -9.22 -17.85
CA ILE A 539 19.19 -9.09 -16.73
C ILE A 539 18.35 -9.04 -15.45
N THR A 540 18.37 -10.10 -14.66
CA THR A 540 17.52 -10.20 -13.46
C THR A 540 18.33 -9.96 -12.18
N VAL A 541 17.79 -9.15 -11.27
CA VAL A 541 18.28 -8.98 -9.89
C VAL A 541 17.25 -9.56 -8.94
N LEU A 542 17.66 -10.53 -8.13
CA LEU A 542 16.74 -11.32 -7.33
C LEU A 542 17.30 -11.62 -5.93
N GLY A 543 16.45 -11.48 -4.92
CA GLY A 543 16.71 -11.94 -3.56
C GLY A 543 15.51 -12.73 -3.01
N CYS A 544 15.66 -13.28 -1.82
CA CYS A 544 14.58 -13.90 -1.07
C CYS A 544 14.59 -13.41 0.37
N GLU A 545 13.41 -13.25 0.97
CA GLU A 545 13.30 -12.93 2.39
C GLU A 545 13.78 -14.10 3.27
N GLY A 546 14.32 -13.75 4.43
CA GLY A 546 14.67 -14.69 5.49
C GLY A 546 13.45 -14.96 6.36
N GLU A 547 12.88 -16.16 6.25
CA GLU A 547 11.93 -16.77 7.18
C GLU A 547 11.81 -18.28 6.85
N ASP A 548 11.67 -19.12 7.89
CA ASP A 548 11.79 -20.57 7.77
C ASP A 548 10.70 -21.20 6.88
N GLU A 549 9.51 -20.61 6.78
CA GLU A 549 8.35 -21.17 6.08
C GLU A 549 8.55 -21.24 4.55
N ASN A 550 9.29 -20.29 3.97
CA ASN A 550 9.52 -20.20 2.52
C ASN A 550 10.91 -20.70 2.08
N ARG A 551 11.72 -21.19 3.02
CA ARG A 551 13.07 -21.69 2.73
C ARG A 551 13.10 -22.77 1.65
N GLY A 552 12.09 -23.65 1.62
CA GLY A 552 11.97 -24.73 0.64
C GLY A 552 11.81 -24.25 -0.81
N GLN A 553 11.35 -23.02 -1.04
CA GLN A 553 11.10 -22.48 -2.38
C GLN A 553 12.31 -21.78 -2.99
N ARG A 554 13.30 -21.37 -2.17
CA ARG A 554 14.48 -20.59 -2.62
C ARG A 554 15.21 -21.25 -3.78
N ALA A 555 15.39 -22.56 -3.72
CA ALA A 555 16.04 -23.32 -4.80
C ALA A 555 15.21 -23.32 -6.10
N VAL A 556 13.88 -23.42 -6.01
CA VAL A 556 12.99 -23.38 -7.18
C VAL A 556 13.02 -21.99 -7.82
N VAL A 557 12.92 -20.95 -6.99
CA VAL A 557 13.07 -19.54 -7.40
C VAL A 557 14.40 -19.32 -8.14
N GLY A 558 15.51 -19.80 -7.56
CA GLY A 558 16.83 -19.72 -8.19
C GLY A 558 16.90 -20.46 -9.53
N LYS A 559 16.27 -21.64 -9.64
CA LYS A 559 16.22 -22.41 -10.88
C LYS A 559 15.43 -21.71 -11.98
N VAL A 560 14.24 -21.19 -11.66
CA VAL A 560 13.40 -20.44 -12.60
C VAL A 560 14.15 -19.21 -13.12
N ALA A 561 14.73 -18.42 -12.23
CA ALA A 561 15.50 -17.24 -12.61
C ALA A 561 16.73 -17.60 -13.45
N HIS A 562 17.42 -18.70 -13.12
CA HIS A 562 18.55 -19.21 -13.90
C HIS A 562 18.15 -19.61 -15.33
N ASP A 563 17.04 -20.31 -15.50
CA ASP A 563 16.60 -20.84 -16.79
C ASP A 563 16.13 -19.73 -17.73
N LEU A 564 15.52 -18.69 -17.18
CA LEU A 564 14.85 -17.66 -17.96
C LEU A 564 15.69 -16.39 -18.16
N SER A 565 16.75 -16.17 -17.38
CA SER A 565 17.58 -14.95 -17.47
C SER A 565 18.89 -15.16 -18.22
N ASP A 566 19.28 -14.19 -19.05
CA ASP A 566 20.60 -14.19 -19.71
C ASP A 566 21.70 -13.84 -18.72
N VAL A 567 21.42 -12.88 -17.83
CA VAL A 567 22.29 -12.48 -16.71
C VAL A 567 21.47 -12.52 -15.42
N LEU A 568 22.05 -13.07 -14.36
CA LEU A 568 21.37 -13.18 -13.07
C LEU A 568 22.28 -12.70 -11.94
N PHE A 569 21.77 -11.77 -11.16
CA PHE A 569 22.35 -11.31 -9.90
C PHE A 569 21.51 -11.89 -8.74
N ILE A 570 22.14 -12.72 -7.92
CA ILE A 570 21.56 -13.16 -6.65
C ILE A 570 22.06 -12.25 -5.55
N THR A 571 21.12 -11.68 -4.81
CA THR A 571 21.38 -10.69 -3.78
C THR A 571 20.47 -10.87 -2.57
N ASN A 572 20.65 -10.03 -1.56
CA ASN A 572 19.82 -10.08 -0.36
C ASN A 572 18.46 -9.43 -0.62
N ASP A 573 17.44 -9.91 0.10
CA ASP A 573 16.24 -9.15 0.39
C ASP A 573 16.27 -8.75 1.88
N SER A 574 15.19 -8.94 2.62
CA SER A 574 15.12 -8.78 4.07
C SER A 574 15.54 -10.08 4.73
N PRO A 575 16.79 -10.22 5.23
CA PRO A 575 17.27 -11.48 5.81
C PRO A 575 16.64 -11.77 7.17
N ARG A 576 16.04 -10.76 7.83
CA ARG A 576 15.47 -10.88 9.18
C ARG A 576 16.49 -11.52 10.13
N ALA A 577 16.12 -12.56 10.84
CA ALA A 577 16.99 -13.25 11.78
C ALA A 577 17.98 -14.24 11.11
N GLU A 578 17.80 -14.56 9.82
CA GLU A 578 18.65 -15.52 9.11
C GLU A 578 19.98 -14.91 8.64
N ASN A 579 20.97 -15.79 8.43
CA ASN A 579 22.23 -15.39 7.82
C ASN A 579 22.02 -15.13 6.31
N PRO A 580 22.23 -13.91 5.79
CA PRO A 580 21.94 -13.59 4.39
C PRO A 580 22.72 -14.48 3.42
N TYR A 581 23.93 -14.90 3.78
CA TYR A 581 24.71 -15.77 2.90
C TYR A 581 24.14 -17.20 2.80
N GLU A 582 23.44 -17.69 3.83
CA GLU A 582 22.76 -18.99 3.76
C GLU A 582 21.57 -18.91 2.81
N ILE A 583 20.84 -17.79 2.82
CA ILE A 583 19.76 -17.52 1.86
C ILE A 583 20.30 -17.56 0.42
N LEU A 584 21.41 -16.85 0.15
CA LEU A 584 22.08 -16.85 -1.15
C LEU A 584 22.50 -18.27 -1.58
N GLU A 585 23.02 -19.08 -0.66
CA GLU A 585 23.41 -20.47 -0.92
C GLU A 585 22.22 -21.38 -1.22
N ASP A 586 21.08 -21.16 -0.55
CA ASP A 586 19.82 -21.88 -0.80
C ASP A 586 19.29 -21.56 -2.21
N ILE A 587 19.29 -20.28 -2.62
CA ILE A 587 18.88 -19.85 -3.97
C ILE A 587 19.79 -20.48 -5.03
N CYS A 588 21.11 -20.38 -4.84
CA CYS A 588 22.09 -20.97 -5.75
C CYS A 588 21.92 -22.50 -5.86
N GLY A 589 21.44 -23.16 -4.80
CA GLY A 589 21.16 -24.60 -4.79
C GLY A 589 20.27 -25.06 -5.95
N GLY A 590 19.40 -24.18 -6.47
CA GLY A 590 18.53 -24.44 -7.62
C GLY A 590 19.26 -24.78 -8.91
N PHE A 591 20.39 -24.13 -9.18
CA PHE A 591 21.10 -24.21 -10.47
C PHE A 591 22.58 -24.57 -10.35
N ARG A 592 23.09 -24.67 -9.11
CA ARG A 592 24.52 -24.91 -8.81
C ARG A 592 25.09 -26.14 -9.51
N THR A 593 24.37 -27.26 -9.44
CA THR A 593 24.83 -28.54 -10.00
C THR A 593 24.97 -28.43 -11.52
N GLU A 594 23.97 -27.87 -12.20
CA GLU A 594 23.98 -27.66 -13.64
C GLU A 594 25.17 -26.81 -14.10
N ILE A 595 25.50 -25.76 -13.35
CA ILE A 595 26.67 -24.93 -13.64
C ILE A 595 27.98 -25.69 -13.47
N TYR A 596 28.19 -26.36 -12.33
CA TYR A 596 29.44 -27.06 -12.05
C TYR A 596 29.68 -28.27 -12.96
N GLU A 597 28.60 -28.90 -13.43
CA GLU A 597 28.67 -30.04 -14.35
C GLU A 597 28.79 -29.62 -15.82
N SER A 598 28.60 -28.33 -16.13
CA SER A 598 28.75 -27.82 -17.49
C SER A 598 30.18 -27.96 -18.01
N ASP A 599 30.32 -28.28 -19.30
CA ASP A 599 31.63 -28.46 -19.95
C ASP A 599 32.53 -27.22 -19.83
N LYS A 600 31.92 -26.02 -19.77
CA LYS A 600 32.64 -24.74 -19.60
C LYS A 600 33.33 -24.62 -18.23
N ILE A 601 32.80 -25.26 -17.21
CA ILE A 601 33.19 -25.04 -15.81
C ILE A 601 33.86 -26.25 -15.20
N ARG A 602 33.45 -27.46 -15.57
CA ARG A 602 33.92 -28.71 -14.96
C ARG A 602 35.45 -28.85 -14.98
N GLU A 603 36.11 -28.27 -15.99
CA GLU A 603 37.57 -28.30 -16.14
C GLU A 603 38.27 -27.04 -15.58
N GLU A 604 37.53 -25.96 -15.34
CA GLU A 604 38.07 -24.68 -14.87
C GLU A 604 37.91 -24.46 -13.36
N ALA A 605 36.79 -24.88 -12.78
CA ALA A 605 36.48 -24.63 -11.38
C ALA A 605 37.20 -25.62 -10.45
N LEU A 606 38.21 -25.13 -9.75
CA LEU A 606 38.94 -25.88 -8.71
C LEU A 606 38.33 -25.72 -7.31
N PHE A 607 37.36 -24.81 -7.16
CA PHE A 607 36.71 -24.47 -5.89
C PHE A 607 35.30 -23.92 -6.14
N PRO A 608 34.40 -23.93 -5.13
CA PRO A 608 33.08 -23.32 -5.26
C PRO A 608 33.17 -21.80 -5.49
N PHE A 609 32.65 -21.30 -6.63
CA PHE A 609 32.76 -19.90 -7.03
C PHE A 609 31.41 -19.15 -7.05
N LEU A 610 30.27 -19.83 -6.92
CA LEU A 610 28.97 -19.17 -6.75
C LEU A 610 28.82 -18.65 -5.31
N LYS A 611 29.66 -17.67 -4.95
CA LYS A 611 29.75 -17.06 -3.62
C LYS A 611 29.98 -15.57 -3.75
N ASP A 612 29.48 -14.84 -2.77
CA ASP A 612 29.79 -13.42 -2.63
C ASP A 612 31.29 -13.19 -2.38
N MET A 613 31.84 -12.09 -2.92
CA MET A 613 33.27 -11.79 -2.85
C MET A 613 33.80 -11.59 -1.43
N TYR A 614 32.96 -11.19 -0.46
CA TYR A 614 33.33 -11.08 0.95
C TYR A 614 33.53 -12.45 1.61
N GLN A 615 32.94 -13.52 1.08
CA GLN A 615 33.18 -14.90 1.54
C GLN A 615 34.40 -15.55 0.90
N VAL A 616 34.96 -14.93 -0.15
CA VAL A 616 36.07 -15.49 -0.91
C VAL A 616 37.38 -14.86 -0.45
N HIS A 617 38.37 -15.70 -0.15
CA HIS A 617 39.72 -15.25 0.19
C HIS A 617 40.28 -14.35 -0.92
N GLU A 618 40.94 -13.25 -0.57
CA GLU A 618 41.41 -12.21 -1.50
C GLU A 618 42.13 -12.77 -2.74
N ASN A 619 43.08 -13.69 -2.53
CA ASN A 619 43.82 -14.37 -3.61
C ASN A 619 42.96 -15.17 -4.61
N ALA A 620 41.74 -15.55 -4.24
CA ALA A 620 40.81 -16.31 -5.08
C ALA A 620 39.69 -15.45 -5.67
N ARG A 621 39.53 -14.18 -5.25
CA ARG A 621 38.45 -13.29 -5.70
C ARG A 621 38.47 -13.07 -7.21
N TYR A 622 39.65 -12.85 -7.78
CA TYR A 622 39.79 -12.65 -9.22
C TYR A 622 39.28 -13.86 -10.01
N GLU A 623 39.71 -15.07 -9.63
CA GLU A 623 39.32 -16.29 -10.32
C GLU A 623 37.84 -16.61 -10.10
N CYS A 624 37.32 -16.36 -8.90
CA CYS A 624 35.90 -16.46 -8.58
C CYS A 624 35.05 -15.56 -9.50
N MET A 625 35.43 -14.28 -9.62
CA MET A 625 34.76 -13.32 -10.48
C MET A 625 34.87 -13.71 -11.96
N ARG A 626 36.03 -14.18 -12.41
CA ARG A 626 36.23 -14.69 -13.78
C ARG A 626 35.24 -15.81 -14.12
N LEU A 627 35.08 -16.79 -13.21
CA LEU A 627 34.13 -17.89 -13.38
C LEU A 627 32.68 -17.40 -13.35
N GLN A 628 32.32 -16.45 -12.47
CA GLN A 628 30.99 -15.83 -12.47
C GLN A 628 30.68 -15.08 -13.78
N ASN A 629 31.64 -14.35 -14.35
CA ASN A 629 31.48 -13.71 -15.68
C ASN A 629 31.25 -14.75 -16.78
N LEU A 630 31.96 -15.88 -16.74
CA LEU A 630 31.87 -16.93 -17.77
C LEU A 630 30.46 -17.53 -17.86
N VAL A 631 29.78 -17.65 -16.71
CA VAL A 631 28.41 -18.19 -16.62
C VAL A 631 27.34 -17.10 -16.50
N ARG A 632 27.75 -15.83 -16.37
CA ARG A 632 26.87 -14.67 -16.13
C ARG A 632 25.91 -14.87 -14.96
N ARG A 633 26.43 -15.43 -13.86
CA ARG A 633 25.72 -15.60 -12.59
C ARG A 633 26.55 -14.94 -11.50
N TYR A 634 26.05 -13.83 -10.99
CA TYR A 634 26.75 -12.97 -10.04
C TYR A 634 26.13 -13.10 -8.65
N ILE A 635 26.95 -13.35 -7.63
CA ILE A 635 26.50 -13.47 -6.25
C ILE A 635 27.01 -12.24 -5.49
N MET A 636 26.09 -11.38 -5.07
CA MET A 636 26.38 -10.09 -4.45
C MET A 636 25.40 -9.83 -3.32
N VAL A 637 25.83 -10.03 -2.06
CA VAL A 637 24.96 -9.88 -0.88
C VAL A 637 24.41 -8.45 -0.76
N ASP A 638 25.19 -7.48 -1.21
CA ASP A 638 24.82 -6.07 -1.20
C ASP A 638 23.93 -5.76 -2.42
N ARG A 639 22.64 -5.52 -2.14
CA ARG A 639 21.63 -5.24 -3.18
C ARG A 639 21.86 -3.93 -3.92
N TYR A 640 22.36 -2.91 -3.23
CA TYR A 640 22.74 -1.64 -3.84
C TYR A 640 23.74 -1.87 -4.97
N HIS A 641 24.81 -2.62 -4.69
CA HIS A 641 25.81 -2.93 -5.69
C HIS A 641 25.30 -3.86 -6.79
N ALA A 642 24.42 -4.82 -6.46
CA ALA A 642 23.81 -5.73 -7.44
C ALA A 642 22.96 -4.97 -8.47
N ILE A 643 22.10 -4.05 -8.02
CA ILE A 643 21.25 -3.22 -8.90
C ILE A 643 22.12 -2.36 -9.82
N ARG A 644 23.11 -1.65 -9.27
CA ARG A 644 24.01 -0.82 -10.07
C ARG A 644 24.82 -1.63 -11.08
N ALA A 645 25.31 -2.80 -10.69
CA ALA A 645 26.06 -3.67 -11.57
C ALA A 645 25.18 -4.19 -12.72
N ALA A 646 23.93 -4.56 -12.44
CA ALA A 646 22.97 -4.97 -13.44
C ALA A 646 22.65 -3.86 -14.45
N ILE A 647 22.32 -2.66 -13.95
CA ILE A 647 22.06 -1.47 -14.78
C ILE A 647 23.29 -1.10 -15.60
N GLY A 648 24.49 -1.16 -15.01
CA GLY A 648 25.70 -0.83 -15.74
C GLY A 648 26.10 -1.84 -16.82
N MET A 649 25.68 -3.11 -16.69
CA MET A 649 25.89 -4.14 -17.70
C MET A 649 24.91 -4.06 -18.88
N ALA A 650 23.81 -3.33 -18.74
CA ALA A 650 22.78 -3.22 -19.76
C ALA A 650 23.30 -2.50 -21.02
N GLU A 651 22.93 -3.05 -22.17
CA GLU A 651 23.17 -2.51 -23.51
C GLU A 651 21.82 -2.11 -24.13
N PRO A 652 21.79 -1.32 -25.23
CA PRO A 652 20.53 -0.97 -25.90
C PRO A 652 19.67 -2.19 -26.19
N ASP A 653 18.35 -2.03 -26.03
CA ASP A 653 17.33 -3.08 -26.19
C ASP A 653 17.36 -4.22 -25.14
N ASP A 654 18.22 -4.14 -24.12
CA ASP A 654 18.12 -5.02 -22.94
C ASP A 654 16.98 -4.61 -22.01
N VAL A 655 16.60 -5.54 -21.14
CA VAL A 655 15.74 -5.24 -19.99
C VAL A 655 16.40 -5.70 -18.70
N VAL A 656 16.51 -4.78 -17.74
CA VAL A 656 16.90 -5.05 -16.36
C VAL A 656 15.64 -5.22 -15.53
N LEU A 657 15.49 -6.36 -14.88
CA LEU A 657 14.32 -6.70 -14.06
C LEU A 657 14.76 -6.89 -12.61
N ILE A 658 14.29 -6.01 -11.72
CA ILE A 658 14.60 -6.02 -10.28
C ILE A 658 13.40 -6.61 -9.54
N LEU A 659 13.57 -7.79 -8.94
CA LEU A 659 12.48 -8.60 -8.41
C LEU A 659 12.52 -8.76 -6.88
N GLY A 660 11.35 -9.03 -6.30
CA GLY A 660 11.13 -9.52 -4.94
C GLY A 660 10.49 -8.51 -3.99
N ARG A 661 10.95 -7.25 -4.04
CA ARG A 661 10.56 -6.23 -3.05
C ARG A 661 9.43 -5.32 -3.51
N GLY A 662 9.38 -5.01 -4.80
CA GLY A 662 8.42 -4.05 -5.34
C GLY A 662 8.56 -2.67 -4.68
N ALA A 663 7.46 -2.17 -4.12
CA ALA A 663 7.37 -0.82 -3.55
C ALA A 663 7.94 -0.69 -2.13
N LYS A 664 8.46 -1.78 -1.53
CA LYS A 664 9.02 -1.76 -0.18
C LYS A 664 10.24 -0.83 -0.10
N ASP A 665 10.19 0.12 0.82
CA ASP A 665 11.22 1.14 1.05
C ASP A 665 12.12 0.83 2.27
N TYR A 666 12.10 -0.41 2.76
CA TYR A 666 12.94 -0.87 3.89
C TYR A 666 13.37 -2.34 3.81
N PHE A 667 14.53 -2.65 4.39
CA PHE A 667 14.99 -4.01 4.71
C PHE A 667 14.84 -4.32 6.19
N ILE A 668 14.54 -5.57 6.53
CA ILE A 668 14.57 -6.03 7.91
C ILE A 668 15.85 -6.84 8.16
N VAL A 669 16.65 -6.42 9.15
CA VAL A 669 17.81 -7.18 9.66
C VAL A 669 17.62 -7.40 11.15
N GLY A 670 17.54 -8.66 11.57
CA GLY A 670 17.07 -9.05 12.89
C GLY A 670 15.63 -8.56 13.10
N ARG A 671 15.49 -7.53 13.93
CA ARG A 671 14.22 -6.84 14.22
C ARG A 671 14.23 -5.36 13.80
N GLU A 672 15.33 -4.89 13.23
CA GLU A 672 15.49 -3.48 12.84
C GLU A 672 15.11 -3.29 11.37
N LYS A 673 14.29 -2.27 11.09
CA LYS A 673 14.01 -1.78 9.74
C LYS A 673 15.11 -0.79 9.31
N HIS A 674 15.67 -0.97 8.12
CA HIS A 674 16.67 -0.10 7.50
C HIS A 674 16.14 0.42 6.17
N TRP A 675 16.25 1.72 5.91
CA TRP A 675 15.74 2.32 4.68
C TRP A 675 16.46 1.82 3.42
N PHE A 676 15.69 1.38 2.41
CA PHE A 676 16.16 0.99 1.08
C PHE A 676 15.00 0.75 0.11
N GLU A 677 15.02 1.40 -1.06
CA GLU A 677 14.00 1.30 -2.10
C GLU A 677 14.61 0.97 -3.46
N ASP A 678 14.11 -0.07 -4.14
CA ASP A 678 14.66 -0.55 -5.42
C ASP A 678 14.51 0.50 -6.54
N ALA A 679 13.34 1.11 -6.66
CA ALA A 679 13.03 2.09 -7.71
C ALA A 679 13.91 3.35 -7.59
N LEU A 680 14.07 3.88 -6.38
CA LEU A 680 14.94 5.03 -6.13
C LEU A 680 16.41 4.72 -6.42
N GLU A 681 16.88 3.54 -6.01
CA GLU A 681 18.25 3.12 -6.28
C GLU A 681 18.51 2.93 -7.78
N ALA A 682 17.54 2.37 -8.52
CA ALA A 682 17.58 2.27 -9.97
C ALA A 682 17.64 3.66 -10.65
N ARG A 683 16.80 4.62 -10.24
CA ARG A 683 16.82 6.00 -10.74
C ARG A 683 18.18 6.67 -10.52
N ASP A 684 18.76 6.55 -9.33
CA ASP A 684 20.08 7.14 -9.05
C ASP A 684 21.21 6.47 -9.86
N ALA A 685 21.13 5.14 -10.07
CA ALA A 685 22.07 4.43 -10.91
C ALA A 685 22.00 4.91 -12.38
N LEU A 686 20.79 5.06 -12.93
CA LEU A 686 20.56 5.55 -14.29
C LEU A 686 21.06 6.99 -14.48
N LYS A 687 20.84 7.89 -13.52
CA LYS A 687 21.38 9.27 -13.58
C LYS A 687 22.90 9.32 -13.70
N LYS A 688 23.60 8.28 -13.23
CA LYS A 688 25.06 8.18 -13.24
C LYS A 688 25.60 7.38 -14.43
N ILE A 689 24.76 6.65 -15.17
CA ILE A 689 25.23 5.70 -16.20
C ILE A 689 25.93 6.41 -17.36
N GLY A 690 25.41 7.57 -17.80
CA GLY A 690 26.00 8.34 -18.89
C GLY A 690 27.44 8.77 -18.60
N ALA A 691 27.75 9.13 -17.34
CA ALA A 691 29.10 9.47 -16.92
C ALA A 691 30.04 8.25 -16.95
N ILE A 692 29.55 7.07 -16.54
CA ILE A 692 30.32 5.82 -16.59
C ILE A 692 30.62 5.43 -18.04
N GLN A 693 29.61 5.47 -18.92
CA GLN A 693 29.78 5.17 -20.34
C GLN A 693 30.76 6.14 -21.02
N ALA A 694 30.70 7.45 -20.68
CA ALA A 694 31.62 8.46 -21.20
C ALA A 694 33.07 8.29 -20.69
N SER A 695 33.28 7.62 -19.55
CA SER A 695 34.61 7.42 -18.95
C SER A 695 35.46 6.38 -19.66
N GLY A 696 34.91 5.62 -20.61
CA GLY A 696 35.62 4.55 -21.32
C GLY A 696 35.86 3.29 -20.47
N VAL A 697 35.06 3.11 -19.42
CA VAL A 697 35.02 1.90 -18.60
C VAL A 697 34.23 0.81 -19.32
N ASP A 698 34.80 -0.40 -19.39
CA ASP A 698 34.13 -1.58 -19.93
C ASP A 698 33.24 -2.21 -18.83
N THR A 699 31.93 -1.99 -18.96
CA THR A 699 30.94 -2.44 -17.99
C THR A 699 30.41 -3.85 -18.25
N ARG A 700 30.81 -4.52 -19.34
CA ARG A 700 30.23 -5.80 -19.78
C ARG A 700 30.48 -6.99 -18.84
N ASN A 701 31.54 -6.92 -18.04
CA ASN A 701 31.94 -7.97 -17.09
C ASN A 701 32.50 -7.31 -15.83
N LEU A 702 32.33 -7.94 -14.67
CA LEU A 702 32.98 -7.49 -13.45
C LEU A 702 34.42 -8.03 -13.35
N PRO A 703 35.31 -7.37 -12.61
CA PRO A 703 35.20 -5.97 -12.21
C PRO A 703 35.32 -5.06 -13.44
N TRP A 704 34.58 -3.95 -13.40
CA TRP A 704 34.67 -2.92 -14.42
C TRP A 704 36.07 -2.33 -14.45
N ALA A 705 36.59 -2.09 -15.65
CA ALA A 705 37.94 -1.57 -15.86
C ALA A 705 37.98 -0.76 -17.15
N SER A 706 38.96 0.16 -17.29
CA SER A 706 39.06 0.91 -18.54
C SER A 706 39.35 -0.03 -19.72
N ILE A 707 38.76 0.28 -20.88
CA ILE A 707 38.97 -0.50 -22.12
C ILE A 707 40.48 -0.62 -22.44
N SER A 708 41.26 0.43 -22.14
CA SER A 708 42.72 0.43 -22.31
C SER A 708 43.44 -0.47 -21.31
N ALA A 709 42.96 -0.57 -20.06
CA ALA A 709 43.57 -1.41 -19.03
C ALA A 709 43.39 -2.91 -19.35
N ARG A 710 42.19 -3.34 -19.79
CA ARG A 710 41.93 -4.73 -20.21
C ARG A 710 42.77 -5.17 -21.40
N ALA A 711 43.06 -4.26 -22.35
CA ALA A 711 43.91 -4.56 -23.49
C ALA A 711 45.38 -4.83 -23.10
N THR A 712 45.84 -4.26 -21.98
CA THR A 712 47.23 -4.41 -21.49
C THR A 712 47.39 -5.49 -20.42
N ASN A 713 46.36 -5.74 -19.61
CA ASN A 713 46.35 -6.78 -18.60
C ASN A 713 44.90 -7.24 -18.33
N PRO A 714 44.50 -8.46 -18.75
CA PRO A 714 43.14 -8.97 -18.53
C PRO A 714 42.75 -9.08 -17.04
N SER A 715 43.74 -9.13 -16.13
CA SER A 715 43.51 -9.15 -14.68
C SER A 715 43.52 -7.77 -14.02
N ALA A 716 43.72 -6.68 -14.78
CA ALA A 716 43.66 -5.32 -14.28
C ALA A 716 42.21 -4.86 -14.16
N GLY A 717 41.51 -5.40 -13.17
CA GLY A 717 40.28 -4.84 -12.67
C GLY A 717 40.26 -5.06 -11.16
N ASN A 718 40.69 -4.04 -10.44
CA ASN A 718 40.30 -3.82 -9.05
C ASN A 718 40.08 -2.32 -9.01
N LEU A 719 38.85 -1.91 -9.33
CA LEU A 719 38.36 -0.54 -9.11
C LEU A 719 37.75 -0.41 -7.70
N LEU A 720 37.91 -1.44 -6.86
CA LEU A 720 37.55 -1.47 -5.44
C LEU A 720 38.77 -1.27 -4.52
N ASP A 721 39.88 -0.74 -5.04
CA ASP A 721 41.00 -0.22 -4.25
C ASP A 721 41.08 1.31 -4.39
#